data_AF-A0A6J3LHG7-F1
#
_entry.id   AF-A0A6J3LHG7-F1
#
_cell.length_a   1.000
_cell.length_b   1.000
_cell.length_c   1.000
_cell.angle_alpha   90.00
_cell.angle_beta   90.00
_cell.angle_gamma   90.00
#
_symmetry.space_group_name_H-M   'P 1'
#
loop_
_entity.id
_entity.type
_entity.pdbx_description
1 polymer ?
#
loop_
_entity_poly.entity_id
_entity_poly.type
_entity_poly.pdbx_seq_one_letter_code
_entity_poly.pdbx_strand_id
1 'polypeptide(L)'
;MTLPLSRTDYTAVGVTSRGTTKVFPATEHRQTQKFAVADHDGVLHVYGIKKGELQVSFKSLPGPRINKLVLGGTGHDKIYIAQGNTVKGYTKKGKLFLEFDTNLIDPISALYVLGPNLAACARDLYHRYHDCKDADSYLAGETLYDIVLLPTDGNFMFAILACGDCAIRVLHGTKTPAILRLPSVPTVLSLYREGDLESKERVLVGTIDGKVGLLILHGNKTLRITWLLNMTGSEVTSLDTYELQDGLDILIGRQDGTVEVYTFPEEDMLPFLRYRYNAKESISSVVGGIIGAAGYPEVLVTTYSGRIFGLTTKPPGLLEADQNDGLTKLKAEIEQLQEKLKEEKEAASFSVDPLAPLILSVNHRMILNREDASYSLSIELDTPIDNILIQSDTPIELLDVESNSAVVSLSTCNPREGNFVLATYRCQVNTNHLEMRLRTIEGQPGTLQIYVTSQVQPKCCRKIAIPISALSLHVRQHEADNSETHVEGPFNELKLIGGFTVAEMHAWLSFALSDVPERPHLEEGEATLTYVSSFIGTLLKCKYKKGSAIFLGENISSIIILRDILTREATKRKIKLDVFCGMLYIHHNMNYYFLFKISSLIPYFCIDVSDGSISRVLELIFPQLNAAHDLITKVKILNALEEWELKENPKENLCSEYQELIQKESEIKSQMAKDNEILERLHAVITDLYVDWERAKRSRRIGNKDVAEKLSAALKSRELAQVLQAFIDTSNTVPPPSLYKD
;
A
#
# COMPACT_ATOMS: atom_id res chain seq x y z
N MET A 1 0.26 32.51 6.36
CA MET A 1 -0.22 32.71 7.74
C MET A 1 -0.64 31.36 8.32
N THR A 2 -0.35 31.08 9.58
CA THR A 2 -0.81 29.87 10.28
C THR A 2 -2.34 29.91 10.44
N LEU A 3 -3.02 28.79 10.20
CA LEU A 3 -4.48 28.70 10.32
C LEU A 3 -4.84 27.99 11.63
N PRO A 4 -5.30 28.71 12.67
CA PRO A 4 -5.68 28.07 13.93
C PRO A 4 -7.06 27.43 13.80
N LEU A 5 -7.13 26.10 13.76
CA LEU A 5 -8.38 25.35 13.84
C LEU A 5 -8.55 24.71 15.23
N SER A 6 -9.76 24.80 15.76
CA SER A 6 -10.15 24.23 17.05
C SER A 6 -11.01 22.97 16.84
N ARG A 7 -10.72 21.88 17.56
CA ARG A 7 -11.52 20.66 17.50
C ARG A 7 -12.85 20.84 18.24
N THR A 8 -13.94 20.44 17.59
CA THR A 8 -15.28 20.32 18.18
C THR A 8 -15.83 18.94 17.86
N ASP A 9 -16.10 18.12 18.87
CA ASP A 9 -16.66 16.79 18.67
C ASP A 9 -18.18 16.84 18.45
N TYR A 10 -18.68 16.07 17.48
CA TYR A 10 -20.08 16.08 17.07
C TYR A 10 -20.82 14.82 17.52
N THR A 11 -20.40 13.67 17.03
CA THR A 11 -21.07 12.39 17.27
C THR A 11 -20.17 11.23 16.87
N ALA A 12 -20.62 10.00 17.09
CA ALA A 12 -19.99 8.80 16.60
C ALA A 12 -21.04 7.90 15.94
N VAL A 13 -20.65 7.21 14.87
CA VAL A 13 -21.42 6.17 14.18
C VAL A 13 -20.63 4.86 14.19
N GLY A 14 -21.14 3.80 13.54
CA GLY A 14 -20.37 2.57 13.36
C GLY A 14 -19.14 2.76 12.48
N VAL A 15 -18.39 1.67 12.25
CA VAL A 15 -17.18 1.68 11.41
C VAL A 15 -17.49 2.26 10.03
N THR A 16 -16.63 3.13 9.49
CA THR A 16 -16.86 3.81 8.21
C THR A 16 -15.90 3.34 7.13
N SER A 17 -16.38 3.30 5.88
CA SER A 17 -15.52 3.10 4.70
C SER A 17 -15.01 4.44 4.18
N ARG A 18 -14.03 4.43 3.28
CA ARG A 18 -13.52 5.69 2.69
C ARG A 18 -14.60 6.39 1.87
N GLY A 19 -14.66 7.71 1.99
CA GLY A 19 -15.62 8.54 1.26
C GLY A 19 -17.08 8.23 1.59
N THR A 20 -17.40 7.84 2.83
CA THR A 20 -18.80 7.63 3.26
C THR A 20 -19.42 8.81 4.01
N THR A 21 -18.72 9.95 4.09
CA THR A 21 -19.26 11.22 4.60
C THR A 21 -19.34 12.27 3.50
N LYS A 22 -20.49 12.94 3.37
CA LYS A 22 -20.69 14.07 2.44
C LYS A 22 -21.51 15.18 3.08
N VAL A 23 -21.11 16.43 2.81
CA VAL A 23 -21.83 17.63 3.24
C VAL A 23 -22.78 18.07 2.12
N PHE A 24 -24.03 18.37 2.46
CA PHE A 24 -24.98 18.91 1.49
C PHE A 24 -24.67 20.38 1.19
N PRO A 25 -24.88 20.85 -0.06
CA PRO A 25 -24.73 22.26 -0.39
C PRO A 25 -25.53 23.18 0.52
N ALA A 26 -25.01 24.39 0.74
CA ALA A 26 -25.63 25.39 1.57
C ALA A 26 -26.91 25.91 0.89
N THR A 27 -28.00 26.04 1.66
CA THR A 27 -29.24 26.66 1.18
C THR A 27 -29.13 28.17 1.11
N GLU A 28 -28.35 28.76 2.03
CA GLU A 28 -28.10 30.19 2.13
C GLU A 28 -26.62 30.43 2.46
N HIS A 29 -26.10 31.58 2.04
CA HIS A 29 -24.70 31.95 2.26
C HIS A 29 -24.37 31.94 3.76
N ARG A 30 -23.29 31.25 4.15
CA ARG A 30 -22.79 31.13 5.54
C ARG A 30 -23.72 30.41 6.54
N GLN A 31 -24.78 29.75 6.09
CA GLN A 31 -25.65 28.95 6.96
C GLN A 31 -25.01 27.60 7.30
N THR A 32 -25.41 27.01 8.43
CA THR A 32 -25.06 25.64 8.78
C THR A 32 -25.65 24.64 7.79
N GLN A 33 -24.81 23.72 7.33
CA GLN A 33 -25.13 22.66 6.40
C GLN A 33 -25.51 21.38 7.13
N LYS A 34 -26.24 20.51 6.42
CA LYS A 34 -26.43 19.13 6.86
C LYS A 34 -25.31 18.27 6.29
N PHE A 35 -25.05 17.13 6.91
CA PHE A 35 -24.18 16.12 6.34
C PHE A 35 -24.79 14.73 6.45
N ALA A 36 -24.41 13.85 5.55
CA ALA A 36 -24.75 12.45 5.53
C ALA A 36 -23.49 11.62 5.82
N VAL A 37 -23.64 10.56 6.62
CA VAL A 37 -22.57 9.60 6.94
C VAL A 37 -23.15 8.19 6.92
N ALA A 38 -22.39 7.23 6.42
CA ALA A 38 -22.77 5.83 6.34
C ALA A 38 -21.71 4.90 6.91
N ASP A 39 -22.17 3.81 7.54
CA ASP A 39 -21.34 2.86 8.29
C ASP A 39 -21.43 1.41 7.77
N HIS A 40 -20.64 0.53 8.40
CA HIS A 40 -20.55 -0.89 8.08
C HIS A 40 -21.73 -1.72 8.60
N ASP A 41 -22.55 -1.15 9.48
CA ASP A 41 -23.83 -1.74 9.91
C ASP A 41 -24.95 -1.46 8.89
N GLY A 42 -24.60 -0.83 7.76
CA GLY A 42 -25.51 -0.52 6.68
C GLY A 42 -26.47 0.62 6.99
N VAL A 43 -26.12 1.46 7.97
CA VAL A 43 -26.96 2.56 8.42
C VAL A 43 -26.50 3.88 7.80
N LEU A 44 -27.43 4.55 7.13
CA LEU A 44 -27.28 5.92 6.65
C LEU A 44 -27.83 6.88 7.70
N HIS A 45 -26.98 7.79 8.17
CA HIS A 45 -27.33 8.87 9.06
C HIS A 45 -27.28 10.21 8.34
N VAL A 46 -28.24 11.10 8.61
CA VAL A 46 -28.24 12.49 8.16
C VAL A 46 -28.34 13.39 9.38
N TYR A 47 -27.34 14.22 9.61
CA TYR A 47 -27.26 15.14 10.73
C TYR A 47 -27.45 16.59 10.28
N GLY A 48 -27.85 17.45 11.22
CA GLY A 48 -27.83 18.89 11.04
C GLY A 48 -28.06 19.62 12.36
N ILE A 49 -27.62 20.87 12.43
CA ILE A 49 -27.83 21.71 13.60
C ILE A 49 -29.29 22.18 13.66
N LYS A 50 -29.93 21.97 14.82
CA LYS A 50 -31.24 22.53 15.15
C LYS A 50 -31.19 23.06 16.58
N LYS A 51 -31.64 24.30 16.79
CA LYS A 51 -31.61 24.96 18.11
C LYS A 51 -30.22 24.97 18.78
N GLY A 52 -29.15 25.06 17.99
CA GLY A 52 -27.77 25.10 18.49
C GLY A 52 -27.15 23.72 18.77
N GLU A 53 -27.90 22.63 18.67
CA GLU A 53 -27.40 21.28 18.91
C GLU A 53 -27.42 20.43 17.63
N LEU A 54 -26.49 19.49 17.53
CA LEU A 54 -26.49 18.50 16.46
C LEU A 54 -27.60 17.47 16.67
N GLN A 55 -28.47 17.31 15.67
CA GLN A 55 -29.57 16.36 15.74
C GLN A 55 -29.61 15.47 14.50
N VAL A 56 -29.98 14.20 14.72
CA VAL A 56 -30.29 13.26 13.65
C VAL A 56 -31.56 13.73 12.94
N SER A 57 -31.42 14.13 11.67
CA SER A 57 -32.56 14.44 10.79
C SER A 57 -33.19 13.17 10.20
N PHE A 58 -32.37 12.15 9.92
CA PHE A 58 -32.82 10.86 9.39
C PHE A 58 -31.80 9.76 9.76
N LYS A 59 -32.30 8.55 9.99
CA LYS A 59 -31.51 7.33 10.18
C LYS A 59 -32.22 6.18 9.45
N SER A 60 -31.52 5.47 8.59
CA SER A 60 -32.08 4.28 7.92
C SER A 60 -32.10 3.07 8.85
N LEU A 61 -32.75 1.99 8.41
CA LEU A 61 -32.61 0.68 9.06
C LEU A 61 -31.21 0.10 8.78
N PRO A 62 -30.69 -0.76 9.68
CA PRO A 62 -29.47 -1.52 9.44
C PRO A 62 -29.56 -2.40 8.19
N GLY A 63 -28.41 -2.72 7.61
CA GLY A 63 -28.31 -3.51 6.38
C GLY A 63 -26.87 -3.98 6.11
N PRO A 64 -26.57 -4.38 4.87
CA PRO A 64 -25.20 -4.70 4.49
C PRO A 64 -24.29 -3.48 4.59
N ARG A 65 -23.00 -3.73 4.85
CA ARG A 65 -21.94 -2.71 4.87
C ARG A 65 -22.05 -1.73 3.70
N ILE A 66 -21.98 -0.44 4.01
CA ILE A 66 -21.91 0.62 3.00
C ILE A 66 -20.45 0.88 2.64
N ASN A 67 -20.12 0.73 1.36
CA ASN A 67 -18.75 0.88 0.85
C ASN A 67 -18.44 2.30 0.39
N LYS A 68 -19.43 3.03 -0.14
CA LYS A 68 -19.27 4.38 -0.69
C LYS A 68 -20.58 5.17 -0.57
N LEU A 69 -20.47 6.47 -0.35
CA LEU A 69 -21.59 7.41 -0.37
C LEU A 69 -21.27 8.57 -1.32
N VAL A 70 -22.20 8.90 -2.21
CA VAL A 70 -22.09 10.07 -3.08
C VAL A 70 -23.37 10.89 -3.09
N LEU A 71 -23.24 12.19 -3.36
CA LEU A 71 -24.37 13.07 -3.59
C LEU A 71 -24.58 13.27 -5.09
N GLY A 72 -25.84 13.31 -5.52
CA GLY A 72 -26.22 13.59 -6.90
C GLY A 72 -27.58 14.29 -6.98
N GLY A 73 -28.15 14.35 -8.17
CA GLY A 73 -29.37 15.13 -8.43
C GLY A 73 -29.08 16.60 -8.71
N THR A 74 -30.08 17.33 -9.20
CA THR A 74 -29.98 18.77 -9.47
C THR A 74 -29.81 19.52 -8.15
N GLY A 75 -28.59 19.97 -7.86
CA GLY A 75 -28.23 20.61 -6.59
C GLY A 75 -27.69 19.67 -5.50
N HIS A 76 -27.24 18.46 -5.86
CA HIS A 76 -26.60 17.49 -4.95
C HIS A 76 -27.40 17.19 -3.68
N ASP A 77 -28.71 17.02 -3.82
CA ASP A 77 -29.68 16.80 -2.74
C ASP A 77 -30.14 15.34 -2.58
N LYS A 78 -29.68 14.45 -3.45
CA LYS A 78 -29.94 13.01 -3.41
C LYS A 78 -28.68 12.27 -2.97
N ILE A 79 -28.85 11.36 -2.03
CA ILE A 79 -27.81 10.50 -1.47
C ILE A 79 -27.87 9.17 -2.23
N TYR A 80 -26.74 8.68 -2.69
CA TYR A 80 -26.60 7.33 -3.23
C TYR A 80 -25.58 6.57 -2.41
N ILE A 81 -25.94 5.35 -1.98
CA ILE A 81 -25.08 4.47 -1.19
C ILE A 81 -24.86 3.16 -1.93
N ALA A 82 -23.64 2.64 -1.89
CA ALA A 82 -23.28 1.33 -2.41
C ALA A 82 -23.30 0.29 -1.28
N GLN A 83 -24.14 -0.74 -1.40
CA GLN A 83 -24.27 -1.87 -0.47
C GLN A 83 -24.08 -3.18 -1.23
N GLY A 84 -22.93 -3.83 -1.04
CA GLY A 84 -22.57 -5.00 -1.84
C GLY A 84 -22.50 -4.63 -3.33
N ASN A 85 -23.33 -5.28 -4.15
CA ASN A 85 -23.50 -5.03 -5.59
C ASN A 85 -24.73 -4.14 -5.91
N THR A 86 -25.40 -3.59 -4.90
CA THR A 86 -26.61 -2.76 -5.08
C THR A 86 -26.33 -1.29 -4.77
N VAL A 87 -27.04 -0.39 -5.45
CA VAL A 87 -27.05 1.05 -5.18
C VAL A 87 -28.44 1.46 -4.70
N LYS A 88 -28.50 2.10 -3.53
CA LYS A 88 -29.75 2.69 -2.99
C LYS A 88 -29.69 4.20 -3.01
N GLY A 89 -30.78 4.83 -3.44
CA GLY A 89 -30.94 6.28 -3.51
C GLY A 89 -31.95 6.81 -2.49
N TYR A 90 -31.52 7.78 -1.68
CA TYR A 90 -32.32 8.46 -0.68
C TYR A 90 -32.38 9.96 -0.95
N THR A 91 -33.52 10.58 -0.72
CA THR A 91 -33.62 12.05 -0.70
C THR A 91 -32.89 12.63 0.53
N LYS A 92 -32.56 13.93 0.54
CA LYS A 92 -32.05 14.65 1.73
C LYS A 92 -32.92 14.49 2.99
N LYS A 93 -34.21 14.14 2.83
CA LYS A 93 -35.16 13.87 3.92
C LYS A 93 -35.23 12.40 4.34
N GLY A 94 -34.49 11.51 3.69
CA GLY A 94 -34.43 10.09 4.02
C GLY A 94 -35.45 9.20 3.32
N LYS A 95 -36.27 9.73 2.41
CA LYS A 95 -37.16 8.89 1.58
C LYS A 95 -36.32 8.09 0.57
N LEU A 96 -36.39 6.77 0.62
CA LEU A 96 -35.86 5.85 -0.41
C LEU A 96 -36.64 6.07 -1.72
N PHE A 97 -35.92 6.26 -2.82
CA PHE A 97 -36.52 6.45 -4.16
C PHE A 97 -35.89 5.58 -5.25
N LEU A 98 -34.74 4.95 -4.97
CA LEU A 98 -34.05 4.07 -5.89
C LEU A 98 -33.48 2.87 -5.14
N GLU A 99 -33.63 1.69 -5.70
CA GLU A 99 -32.91 0.47 -5.35
C GLU A 99 -32.55 -0.23 -6.66
N PHE A 100 -31.27 -0.27 -6.96
CA PHE A 100 -30.76 -0.73 -8.25
C PHE A 100 -29.70 -1.82 -8.04
N ASP A 101 -29.96 -3.00 -8.61
CA ASP A 101 -28.96 -4.07 -8.67
C ASP A 101 -28.10 -3.88 -9.92
N THR A 102 -26.80 -3.73 -9.71
CA THR A 102 -25.84 -3.52 -10.81
C THR A 102 -25.47 -4.82 -11.52
N ASN A 103 -25.88 -5.99 -11.01
CA ASN A 103 -25.45 -7.31 -11.48
C ASN A 103 -23.93 -7.52 -11.50
N LEU A 104 -23.16 -6.66 -10.81
CA LEU A 104 -21.73 -6.87 -10.60
C LEU A 104 -21.51 -8.09 -9.68
N ILE A 105 -20.50 -8.89 -9.99
CA ILE A 105 -20.15 -10.10 -9.24
C ILE A 105 -19.49 -9.72 -7.91
N ASP A 106 -18.52 -8.81 -7.98
CA ASP A 106 -17.80 -8.30 -6.81
C ASP A 106 -18.53 -7.07 -6.22
N PRO A 107 -18.40 -6.81 -4.91
CA PRO A 107 -18.94 -5.61 -4.29
C PRO A 107 -18.42 -4.32 -4.93
N ILE A 108 -19.27 -3.30 -5.00
CA ILE A 108 -18.93 -1.97 -5.50
C ILE A 108 -17.89 -1.36 -4.57
N SER A 109 -16.70 -1.06 -5.09
CA SER A 109 -15.59 -0.41 -4.39
C SER A 109 -15.57 1.10 -4.58
N ALA A 110 -16.01 1.58 -5.76
CA ALA A 110 -16.13 3.00 -6.06
C ALA A 110 -17.44 3.28 -6.82
N LEU A 111 -18.04 4.43 -6.53
CA LEU A 111 -19.32 4.87 -7.08
C LEU A 111 -19.24 6.37 -7.37
N TYR A 112 -19.78 6.80 -8.50
CA TYR A 112 -19.98 8.20 -8.83
C TYR A 112 -21.29 8.40 -9.58
N VAL A 113 -22.01 9.50 -9.33
CA VAL A 113 -23.30 9.80 -9.96
C VAL A 113 -23.27 11.20 -10.55
N LEU A 114 -23.51 11.30 -11.86
CA LEU A 114 -23.56 12.57 -12.60
C LEU A 114 -24.83 12.62 -13.47
N GLY A 115 -25.83 13.37 -13.00
CA GLY A 115 -27.14 13.44 -13.65
C GLY A 115 -27.80 12.06 -13.71
N PRO A 116 -28.21 11.57 -14.90
CA PRO A 116 -28.77 10.22 -15.08
C PRO A 116 -27.72 9.11 -15.12
N ASN A 117 -26.42 9.46 -15.10
CA ASN A 117 -25.33 8.49 -15.21
C ASN A 117 -24.87 8.04 -13.83
N LEU A 118 -24.82 6.74 -13.64
CA LEU A 118 -24.27 6.07 -12.48
C LEU A 118 -23.06 5.26 -12.93
N ALA A 119 -21.92 5.49 -12.30
CA ALA A 119 -20.66 4.82 -12.60
C ALA A 119 -20.24 4.01 -11.38
N ALA A 120 -20.06 2.70 -11.56
CA ALA A 120 -19.68 1.78 -10.50
C ALA A 120 -18.43 1.00 -10.90
N CYS A 121 -17.48 0.88 -9.97
CA CYS A 121 -16.32 0.02 -10.11
C CYS A 121 -16.41 -1.14 -9.11
N ALA A 122 -16.01 -2.33 -9.56
CA ALA A 122 -15.88 -3.50 -8.71
C ALA A 122 -14.61 -4.27 -9.13
N ARG A 123 -13.67 -4.42 -8.20
CA ARG A 123 -12.35 -5.05 -8.42
C ARG A 123 -11.58 -4.42 -9.59
N ASP A 124 -11.69 -4.94 -10.82
CA ASP A 124 -11.04 -4.43 -12.02
C ASP A 124 -12.01 -4.07 -13.17
N LEU A 125 -13.32 -4.13 -12.89
CA LEU A 125 -14.39 -3.82 -13.83
C LEU A 125 -14.99 -2.45 -13.51
N TYR A 126 -14.99 -1.58 -14.52
CA TYR A 126 -15.81 -0.37 -14.56
C TYR A 126 -17.09 -0.64 -15.35
N HIS A 127 -18.23 -0.16 -14.83
CA HIS A 127 -19.49 -0.15 -15.55
C HIS A 127 -20.23 1.18 -15.33
N ARG A 128 -20.70 1.77 -16.43
CA ARG A 128 -21.60 2.92 -16.45
C ARG A 128 -23.02 2.51 -16.82
N TYR A 129 -23.96 3.03 -16.07
CA TYR A 129 -25.39 2.90 -16.29
C TYR A 129 -25.97 4.29 -16.58
N HIS A 130 -26.88 4.37 -17.55
CA HIS A 130 -27.66 5.56 -17.85
C HIS A 130 -29.13 5.25 -17.55
N ASP A 131 -29.74 5.96 -16.60
CA ASP A 131 -31.09 5.68 -16.10
C ASP A 131 -31.28 4.20 -15.71
N CYS A 132 -30.28 3.66 -14.97
CA CYS A 132 -30.26 2.26 -14.51
C CYS A 132 -30.27 1.22 -15.65
N LYS A 133 -29.83 1.61 -16.86
CA LYS A 133 -29.60 0.71 -17.99
C LYS A 133 -28.14 0.72 -18.38
N ASP A 134 -27.62 -0.44 -18.77
CA ASP A 134 -26.23 -0.59 -19.21
C ASP A 134 -25.91 0.40 -20.33
N ALA A 135 -24.82 1.14 -20.17
CA ALA A 135 -24.35 2.11 -21.16
C ALA A 135 -23.00 1.69 -21.75
N ASP A 136 -21.97 1.54 -20.91
CA ASP A 136 -20.66 1.03 -21.32
C ASP A 136 -19.91 0.41 -20.14
N SER A 137 -18.96 -0.46 -20.45
CA SER A 137 -18.10 -1.10 -19.47
C SER A 137 -16.66 -1.14 -19.98
N TYR A 138 -15.73 -1.23 -19.03
CA TYR A 138 -14.31 -1.32 -19.32
C TYR A 138 -13.65 -2.27 -18.33
N LEU A 139 -12.90 -3.23 -18.87
CA LEU A 139 -12.11 -4.17 -18.08
C LEU A 139 -10.68 -3.65 -17.98
N ALA A 140 -10.29 -3.15 -16.82
CA ALA A 140 -8.98 -2.56 -16.63
C ALA A 140 -7.86 -3.61 -16.55
N GLY A 141 -8.18 -4.81 -16.05
CA GLY A 141 -7.20 -5.85 -15.70
C GLY A 141 -6.37 -5.54 -14.45
N GLU A 142 -6.66 -4.40 -13.81
CA GLU A 142 -5.97 -3.85 -12.64
C GLU A 142 -7.02 -3.39 -11.63
N THR A 143 -6.69 -3.44 -10.35
CA THR A 143 -7.58 -2.98 -9.28
C THR A 143 -7.97 -1.51 -9.48
N LEU A 144 -9.26 -1.21 -9.43
CA LEU A 144 -9.84 0.13 -9.51
C LEU A 144 -10.09 0.67 -8.10
N TYR A 145 -9.40 1.76 -7.78
CA TYR A 145 -9.48 2.39 -6.45
C TYR A 145 -10.56 3.46 -6.35
N ASP A 146 -10.72 4.29 -7.37
CA ASP A 146 -11.71 5.36 -7.36
C ASP A 146 -12.14 5.78 -8.78
N ILE A 147 -13.24 6.51 -8.85
CA ILE A 147 -13.80 6.99 -10.10
C ILE A 147 -14.45 8.37 -9.97
N VAL A 148 -14.26 9.20 -11.00
CA VAL A 148 -14.96 10.48 -11.19
C VAL A 148 -15.49 10.57 -12.61
N LEU A 149 -16.70 11.14 -12.76
CA LEU A 149 -17.27 11.48 -14.07
C LEU A 149 -17.15 12.99 -14.30
N LEU A 150 -16.68 13.39 -15.49
CA LEU A 150 -16.67 14.78 -15.93
C LEU A 150 -17.66 15.00 -17.08
N PRO A 151 -18.47 16.08 -17.05
CA PRO A 151 -19.36 16.44 -18.14
C PRO A 151 -18.60 16.95 -19.36
N THR A 152 -19.16 16.74 -20.54
CA THR A 152 -18.66 17.32 -21.81
C THR A 152 -19.75 18.13 -22.50
N ASP A 153 -19.39 18.86 -23.54
CA ASP A 153 -20.35 19.53 -24.42
C ASP A 153 -21.16 18.47 -25.20
N GLY A 154 -22.30 18.06 -24.65
CA GLY A 154 -23.21 17.07 -25.23
C GLY A 154 -23.64 15.96 -24.26
N ASN A 155 -24.06 14.81 -24.80
CA ASN A 155 -24.46 13.62 -24.00
C ASN A 155 -23.28 12.70 -23.62
N PHE A 156 -22.05 13.06 -23.98
CA PHE A 156 -20.86 12.29 -23.66
C PHE A 156 -20.29 12.70 -22.30
N MET A 157 -19.56 11.78 -21.66
CA MET A 157 -18.94 11.99 -20.36
C MET A 157 -17.54 11.38 -20.40
N PHE A 158 -16.61 11.97 -19.66
CA PHE A 158 -15.34 11.31 -19.37
C PHE A 158 -15.46 10.54 -18.07
N ALA A 159 -14.99 9.29 -18.07
CA ALA A 159 -14.78 8.56 -16.83
C ALA A 159 -13.29 8.51 -16.53
N ILE A 160 -12.91 9.01 -15.37
CA ILE A 160 -11.54 9.06 -14.88
C ILE A 160 -11.39 7.98 -13.83
N LEU A 161 -10.58 6.97 -14.15
CA LEU A 161 -10.34 5.80 -13.29
C LEU A 161 -8.97 5.90 -12.63
N ALA A 162 -8.92 5.71 -11.32
CA ALA A 162 -7.68 5.48 -10.58
C ALA A 162 -7.39 3.97 -10.50
N CYS A 163 -6.24 3.55 -11.03
CA CYS A 163 -5.91 2.14 -11.21
C CYS A 163 -4.62 1.74 -10.47
N GLY A 164 -4.56 0.47 -10.05
CA GLY A 164 -3.47 -0.12 -9.26
C GLY A 164 -2.11 -0.11 -9.92
N ASP A 165 -2.03 -0.01 -11.24
CA ASP A 165 -0.78 0.01 -12.00
C ASP A 165 -0.17 1.41 -12.15
N CYS A 166 -0.30 2.25 -11.12
CA CYS A 166 0.16 3.64 -11.14
C CYS A 166 -0.40 4.45 -12.33
N ALA A 167 -1.65 4.21 -12.72
CA ALA A 167 -2.24 4.85 -13.89
C ALA A 167 -3.58 5.53 -13.59
N ILE A 168 -3.80 6.67 -14.25
CA ILE A 168 -5.11 7.26 -14.45
C ILE A 168 -5.56 6.93 -15.86
N ARG A 169 -6.71 6.26 -16.01
CA ARG A 169 -7.31 5.95 -17.31
C ARG A 169 -8.49 6.87 -17.57
N VAL A 170 -8.49 7.55 -18.71
CA VAL A 170 -9.58 8.42 -19.17
C VAL A 170 -10.36 7.70 -20.26
N LEU A 171 -11.57 7.29 -19.92
CA LEU A 171 -12.51 6.68 -20.85
C LEU A 171 -13.43 7.74 -21.43
N HIS A 172 -13.75 7.59 -22.72
CA HIS A 172 -14.71 8.41 -23.43
C HIS A 172 -15.54 7.51 -24.36
N GLY A 173 -16.67 7.01 -23.85
CA GLY A 173 -17.45 5.96 -24.50
C GLY A 173 -16.66 4.64 -24.61
N THR A 174 -16.90 3.86 -25.67
CA THR A 174 -16.32 2.52 -25.85
C THR A 174 -14.92 2.51 -26.50
N LYS A 175 -14.18 3.61 -26.42
CA LYS A 175 -12.85 3.74 -27.04
C LYS A 175 -11.74 3.31 -26.08
N THR A 176 -10.57 2.98 -26.64
CA THR A 176 -9.35 2.75 -25.86
C THR A 176 -9.09 3.94 -24.93
N PRO A 177 -8.80 3.72 -23.64
CA PRO A 177 -8.55 4.81 -22.70
C PRO A 177 -7.29 5.59 -23.08
N ALA A 178 -7.30 6.89 -22.82
CA ALA A 178 -6.05 7.63 -22.67
C ALA A 178 -5.44 7.29 -21.31
N ILE A 179 -4.15 6.96 -21.27
CA ILE A 179 -3.46 6.53 -20.06
C ILE A 179 -2.49 7.64 -19.62
N LEU A 180 -2.59 8.04 -18.36
CA LEU A 180 -1.63 8.92 -17.70
C LEU A 180 -0.95 8.14 -16.57
N ARG A 181 0.34 7.84 -16.71
CA ARG A 181 1.13 7.19 -15.65
C ARG A 181 1.53 8.20 -14.58
N LEU A 182 1.42 7.79 -13.33
CA LEU A 182 1.82 8.52 -12.14
C LEU A 182 3.04 7.83 -11.50
N PRO A 183 3.83 8.55 -10.66
CA PRO A 183 4.95 7.93 -9.95
C PRO A 183 4.52 6.92 -8.88
N SER A 184 3.22 6.87 -8.54
CA SER A 184 2.66 6.06 -7.46
C SER A 184 1.19 5.74 -7.73
N VAL A 185 0.64 4.74 -7.04
CA VAL A 185 -0.74 4.28 -7.23
C VAL A 185 -1.73 5.36 -6.78
N PRO A 186 -2.60 5.87 -7.66
CA PRO A 186 -3.69 6.76 -7.25
C PRO A 186 -4.76 5.99 -6.49
N THR A 187 -5.11 6.48 -5.30
CA THR A 187 -6.04 5.81 -4.37
C THR A 187 -7.34 6.56 -4.19
N VAL A 188 -7.33 7.88 -4.43
CA VAL A 188 -8.48 8.77 -4.26
C VAL A 188 -8.52 9.80 -5.38
N LEU A 189 -9.72 10.04 -5.91
CA LEU A 189 -10.01 11.13 -6.82
C LEU A 189 -11.08 12.04 -6.22
N SER A 190 -10.90 13.34 -6.34
CA SER A 190 -11.89 14.32 -5.89
C SER A 190 -11.99 15.47 -6.88
N LEU A 191 -13.19 16.00 -7.08
CA LEU A 191 -13.33 17.19 -7.93
C LEU A 191 -12.80 18.40 -7.18
N TYR A 192 -12.02 19.22 -7.89
CA TYR A 192 -11.75 20.56 -7.43
C TYR A 192 -13.07 21.32 -7.34
N ARG A 193 -13.30 22.02 -6.24
CA ARG A 193 -14.47 22.88 -6.04
C ARG A 193 -14.11 24.19 -5.35
N GLU A 194 -14.83 25.24 -5.70
CA GLU A 194 -14.85 26.52 -4.98
C GLU A 194 -16.24 26.70 -4.38
N GLY A 195 -16.33 26.68 -3.04
CA GLY A 195 -17.62 26.56 -2.36
C GLY A 195 -18.35 25.29 -2.81
N ASP A 196 -19.61 25.42 -3.23
CA ASP A 196 -20.42 24.30 -3.69
C ASP A 196 -20.32 24.03 -5.21
N LEU A 197 -19.46 24.77 -5.94
CA LEU A 197 -19.30 24.62 -7.39
C LEU A 197 -18.14 23.70 -7.74
N GLU A 198 -18.46 22.50 -8.24
CA GLU A 198 -17.47 21.54 -8.73
C GLU A 198 -16.97 21.90 -10.13
N SER A 199 -15.67 21.70 -10.37
CA SER A 199 -15.04 21.86 -11.67
C SER A 199 -15.46 20.78 -12.65
N LYS A 200 -15.50 21.16 -13.93
CA LYS A 200 -15.77 20.26 -15.05
C LYS A 200 -14.51 19.66 -15.68
N GLU A 201 -13.33 20.12 -15.28
CA GLU A 201 -12.06 19.75 -15.92
C GLU A 201 -10.92 19.44 -14.94
N ARG A 202 -11.02 19.89 -13.68
CA ARG A 202 -9.96 19.79 -12.68
C ARG A 202 -10.27 18.71 -11.64
N VAL A 203 -9.35 17.76 -11.49
CA VAL A 203 -9.49 16.61 -10.59
C VAL A 203 -8.26 16.53 -9.69
N LEU A 204 -8.47 16.51 -8.38
CA LEU A 204 -7.45 16.20 -7.40
C LEU A 204 -7.18 14.70 -7.36
N VAL A 205 -5.92 14.33 -7.20
CA VAL A 205 -5.47 12.95 -7.05
C VAL A 205 -4.65 12.80 -5.78
N GLY A 206 -4.94 11.76 -5.01
CA GLY A 206 -4.14 11.31 -3.87
C GLY A 206 -3.56 9.93 -4.14
N THR A 207 -2.32 9.68 -3.69
CA THR A 207 -1.63 8.41 -3.93
C THR A 207 -1.35 7.61 -2.65
N ILE A 208 -1.00 6.34 -2.84
CA ILE A 208 -0.65 5.38 -1.78
C ILE A 208 0.57 5.78 -0.94
N ASP A 209 1.53 6.50 -1.54
CA ASP A 209 2.75 7.03 -0.89
C ASP A 209 2.58 8.47 -0.38
N GLY A 210 1.33 8.96 -0.33
CA GLY A 210 1.00 10.21 0.34
C GLY A 210 1.12 11.48 -0.52
N LYS A 211 1.42 11.36 -1.81
CA LYS A 211 1.47 12.51 -2.73
C LYS A 211 0.06 12.97 -3.07
N VAL A 212 -0.08 14.27 -3.30
CA VAL A 212 -1.32 14.92 -3.74
C VAL A 212 -1.02 15.72 -5.00
N GLY A 213 -1.91 15.69 -5.99
CA GLY A 213 -1.73 16.39 -7.26
C GLY A 213 -3.02 16.94 -7.81
N LEU A 214 -2.90 17.77 -8.85
CA LEU A 214 -4.02 18.23 -9.65
C LEU A 214 -3.84 17.79 -11.10
N LEU A 215 -4.90 17.19 -11.63
CA LEU A 215 -5.01 16.78 -13.02
C LEU A 215 -5.99 17.73 -13.73
N ILE A 216 -5.62 18.17 -14.93
CA ILE A 216 -6.49 18.98 -15.78
C ILE A 216 -6.78 18.22 -17.07
N LEU A 217 -8.06 18.12 -17.40
CA LEU A 217 -8.53 17.55 -18.64
C LEU A 217 -8.50 18.63 -19.73
N HIS A 218 -7.58 18.49 -20.70
CA HIS A 218 -7.58 19.35 -21.88
C HIS A 218 -8.50 18.79 -22.97
N GLY A 219 -9.06 19.67 -23.81
CA GLY A 219 -10.09 19.41 -24.85
C GLY A 219 -9.81 18.28 -25.86
N ASN A 220 -8.66 17.63 -25.79
CA ASN A 220 -8.25 16.48 -26.61
C ASN A 220 -8.33 15.14 -25.85
N LYS A 221 -9.13 15.02 -24.77
CA LYS A 221 -9.31 13.79 -23.96
C LYS A 221 -8.08 13.36 -23.17
N THR A 222 -7.07 14.23 -23.07
CA THR A 222 -5.82 13.94 -22.37
C THR A 222 -5.82 14.66 -21.03
N LEU A 223 -5.72 13.91 -19.95
CA LEU A 223 -5.36 14.48 -18.65
C LEU A 223 -3.88 14.81 -18.66
N ARG A 224 -3.53 15.95 -18.07
CA ARG A 224 -2.15 16.31 -17.74
C ARG A 224 -2.05 16.57 -16.25
N ILE A 225 -0.88 16.25 -15.70
CA ILE A 225 -0.53 16.65 -14.33
C ILE A 225 -0.18 18.13 -14.38
N THR A 226 -0.97 18.95 -13.69
CA THR A 226 -0.69 20.39 -13.55
C THR A 226 0.42 20.59 -12.53
N TRP A 227 0.28 19.92 -11.38
CA TRP A 227 1.28 19.88 -10.33
C TRP A 227 1.10 18.61 -9.50
N LEU A 228 2.18 18.21 -8.84
CA LEU A 228 2.22 17.12 -7.88
C LEU A 228 3.04 17.60 -6.68
N LEU A 229 2.45 17.57 -5.49
CA LEU A 229 3.15 17.88 -4.26
C LEU A 229 4.19 16.79 -4.02
N ASN A 230 5.46 17.18 -3.98
CA ASN A 230 6.54 16.25 -3.63
C ASN A 230 6.60 16.06 -2.12
N MET A 231 5.59 15.36 -1.61
CA MET A 231 5.41 15.07 -0.20
C MET A 231 5.33 13.56 -0.02
N THR A 232 6.16 13.03 0.88
CA THR A 232 6.08 11.64 1.30
C THR A 232 5.29 11.57 2.60
N GLY A 233 4.39 10.60 2.69
CA GLY A 233 3.58 10.39 3.89
C GLY A 233 2.74 9.14 3.78
N SER A 234 1.91 8.90 4.80
CA SER A 234 0.91 7.85 4.74
C SER A 234 -0.09 8.10 3.59
N GLU A 235 -0.68 7.02 3.09
CA GLU A 235 -1.65 7.06 1.98
C GLU A 235 -2.71 8.13 2.19
N VAL A 236 -3.04 8.82 1.09
CA VAL A 236 -4.18 9.72 1.04
C VAL A 236 -5.48 8.92 0.96
N THR A 237 -6.37 9.13 1.93
CA THR A 237 -7.65 8.42 2.05
C THR A 237 -8.86 9.29 1.71
N SER A 238 -8.70 10.62 1.76
CA SER A 238 -9.74 11.58 1.38
C SER A 238 -9.13 12.91 0.97
N LEU A 239 -9.76 13.57 -0.01
CA LEU A 239 -9.38 14.88 -0.52
C LEU A 239 -10.60 15.76 -0.73
N ASP A 240 -10.42 17.05 -0.46
CA ASP A 240 -11.43 18.08 -0.75
C ASP A 240 -10.75 19.45 -0.91
N THR A 241 -11.45 20.41 -1.53
CA THR A 241 -11.03 21.82 -1.53
C THR A 241 -12.12 22.69 -0.92
N TYR A 242 -11.70 23.62 -0.06
CA TYR A 242 -12.62 24.54 0.59
C TYR A 242 -11.91 25.78 1.08
N GLU A 243 -12.61 26.91 1.09
CA GLU A 243 -12.10 28.17 1.64
C GLU A 243 -12.37 28.20 3.14
N LEU A 244 -11.31 28.14 3.95
CA LEU A 244 -11.44 28.20 5.41
C LEU A 244 -11.32 29.63 5.95
N GLN A 245 -10.42 30.44 5.39
CA GLN A 245 -10.18 31.80 5.88
C GLN A 245 -9.96 32.79 4.74
N ASP A 246 -8.75 32.82 4.19
CA ASP A 246 -8.35 33.75 3.13
C ASP A 246 -7.74 32.90 2.00
N GLY A 247 -8.56 32.56 1.01
CA GLY A 247 -8.15 31.73 -0.13
C GLY A 247 -8.50 30.25 -0.01
N LEU A 248 -8.42 29.56 -1.15
CA LEU A 248 -8.77 28.16 -1.26
C LEU A 248 -7.70 27.26 -0.61
N ASP A 249 -8.15 26.29 0.17
CA ASP A 249 -7.29 25.31 0.81
C ASP A 249 -7.56 23.90 0.26
N ILE A 250 -6.52 23.06 0.26
CA ILE A 250 -6.58 21.62 0.01
C ILE A 250 -6.65 20.91 1.35
N LEU A 251 -7.69 20.11 1.54
CA LEU A 251 -7.95 19.33 2.74
C LEU A 251 -7.53 17.88 2.47
N ILE A 252 -6.62 17.35 3.28
CA ILE A 252 -6.05 16.01 3.09
C ILE A 252 -6.31 15.18 4.35
N GLY A 253 -6.97 14.04 4.17
CA GLY A 253 -7.06 12.99 5.17
C GLY A 253 -6.14 11.83 4.84
N ARG A 254 -5.44 11.29 5.83
CA ARG A 254 -4.46 10.21 5.67
C ARG A 254 -4.79 8.95 6.47
N GLN A 255 -4.19 7.83 6.06
CA GLN A 255 -4.35 6.52 6.67
C GLN A 255 -3.67 6.39 8.05
N ASP A 256 -2.75 7.27 8.41
CA ASP A 256 -2.12 7.34 9.75
C ASP A 256 -2.90 8.22 10.74
N GLY A 257 -4.04 8.76 10.31
CA GLY A 257 -4.86 9.68 11.11
C GLY A 257 -4.46 11.14 11.03
N THR A 258 -3.47 11.48 10.21
CA THR A 258 -3.09 12.87 9.97
C THR A 258 -4.12 13.56 9.07
N VAL A 259 -4.55 14.75 9.49
CA VAL A 259 -5.33 15.72 8.70
C VAL A 259 -4.44 16.92 8.42
N GLU A 260 -4.30 17.28 7.16
CA GLU A 260 -3.45 18.41 6.73
C GLU A 260 -4.25 19.40 5.89
N VAL A 261 -3.94 20.68 6.08
CA VAL A 261 -4.51 21.78 5.30
C VAL A 261 -3.38 22.50 4.60
N TYR A 262 -3.39 22.49 3.28
CA TYR A 262 -2.42 23.19 2.43
C TYR A 262 -3.09 24.36 1.71
N THR A 263 -2.36 25.45 1.49
CA THR A 263 -2.83 26.45 0.53
C THR A 263 -2.94 25.82 -0.86
N PHE A 264 -3.97 26.20 -1.62
CA PHE A 264 -4.02 25.85 -3.02
C PHE A 264 -2.88 26.56 -3.78
N PRO A 265 -2.15 25.87 -4.69
CA PRO A 265 -1.11 26.51 -5.49
C PRO A 265 -1.72 27.52 -6.47
N GLU A 266 -1.30 28.78 -6.37
CA GLU A 266 -1.56 29.82 -7.37
C GLU A 266 -0.32 29.99 -8.28
N GLU A 267 -0.45 30.70 -9.40
CA GLU A 267 0.67 30.92 -10.32
C GLU A 267 1.90 31.48 -9.56
N ASP A 268 3.05 30.81 -9.74
CA ASP A 268 4.34 31.09 -9.09
C ASP A 268 4.44 30.90 -7.57
N MET A 269 3.39 30.40 -6.89
CA MET A 269 3.39 30.15 -5.45
C MET A 269 3.35 28.66 -5.10
N LEU A 270 4.37 28.20 -4.37
CA LEU A 270 4.39 26.83 -3.86
C LEU A 270 3.37 26.67 -2.72
N PRO A 271 2.64 25.55 -2.68
CA PRO A 271 1.72 25.24 -1.59
C PRO A 271 2.50 25.04 -0.29
N PHE A 272 2.00 25.59 0.81
CA PHE A 272 2.58 25.40 2.13
C PHE A 272 1.54 24.89 3.13
N LEU A 273 2.02 24.14 4.11
CA LEU A 273 1.20 23.59 5.19
C LEU A 273 0.70 24.72 6.10
N ARG A 274 -0.62 24.88 6.20
CA ARG A 274 -1.27 25.87 7.08
C ARG A 274 -1.63 25.29 8.45
N TYR A 275 -2.03 24.02 8.47
CA TYR A 275 -2.50 23.33 9.68
C TYR A 275 -2.29 21.82 9.58
N ARG A 276 -1.94 21.18 10.70
CA ARG A 276 -1.82 19.73 10.84
C ARG A 276 -2.46 19.28 12.14
N TYR A 277 -3.24 18.20 12.08
CA TYR A 277 -3.85 17.53 13.22
C TYR A 277 -3.68 16.02 13.10
N ASN A 278 -3.56 15.29 14.21
CA ASN A 278 -3.50 13.82 14.18
C ASN A 278 -4.61 13.24 15.08
N ALA A 279 -5.52 12.47 14.48
CA ALA A 279 -6.66 11.84 15.13
C ALA A 279 -6.32 10.51 15.84
N LYS A 280 -5.11 9.98 15.64
CA LYS A 280 -4.60 8.68 16.11
C LYS A 280 -5.35 7.46 15.57
N GLU A 281 -6.07 7.67 14.48
CA GLU A 281 -6.92 6.68 13.82
C GLU A 281 -7.08 7.09 12.36
N SER A 282 -7.14 6.13 11.44
CA SER A 282 -7.26 6.38 10.00
C SER A 282 -8.43 7.31 9.69
N ILE A 283 -8.17 8.31 8.84
CA ILE A 283 -9.21 9.20 8.37
C ILE A 283 -9.97 8.52 7.23
N SER A 284 -11.29 8.41 7.33
CA SER A 284 -12.14 7.84 6.27
C SER A 284 -12.69 8.91 5.35
N SER A 285 -12.89 10.14 5.83
CA SER A 285 -13.36 11.29 5.03
C SER A 285 -12.94 12.63 5.65
N VAL A 286 -12.58 13.58 4.79
CA VAL A 286 -12.47 15.01 5.10
C VAL A 286 -13.36 15.78 4.14
N VAL A 287 -14.16 16.70 4.66
CA VAL A 287 -15.04 17.56 3.85
C VAL A 287 -15.08 18.96 4.44
N GLY A 288 -14.85 19.98 3.63
CA GLY A 288 -14.99 21.38 4.03
C GLY A 288 -16.44 21.84 4.00
N GLY A 289 -16.85 22.61 5.01
CA GLY A 289 -18.22 23.13 5.10
C GLY A 289 -18.40 24.06 6.29
N ILE A 290 -19.66 24.38 6.59
CA ILE A 290 -20.06 25.12 7.79
C ILE A 290 -21.05 24.23 8.53
N ILE A 291 -20.64 23.56 9.62
CA ILE A 291 -21.50 22.59 10.31
C ILE A 291 -21.97 23.13 11.65
N GLY A 292 -21.06 23.37 12.60
CA GLY A 292 -21.42 23.65 13.99
C GLY A 292 -21.97 25.05 14.22
N ALA A 293 -21.35 26.06 13.61
CA ALA A 293 -21.70 27.46 13.82
C ALA A 293 -21.75 28.22 12.50
N ALA A 294 -22.85 28.95 12.26
CA ALA A 294 -23.01 29.77 11.06
C ALA A 294 -21.88 30.81 10.94
N GLY A 295 -21.36 30.98 9.72
CA GLY A 295 -20.28 31.91 9.42
C GLY A 295 -18.85 31.44 9.78
N TYR A 296 -18.69 30.25 10.37
CA TYR A 296 -17.39 29.68 10.70
C TYR A 296 -17.13 28.41 9.86
N PRO A 297 -16.36 28.52 8.76
CA PRO A 297 -15.85 27.37 8.03
C PRO A 297 -15.11 26.38 8.92
N GLU A 298 -15.22 25.10 8.58
CA GLU A 298 -14.55 24.01 9.28
C GLU A 298 -14.24 22.85 8.34
N VAL A 299 -13.29 22.02 8.76
CA VAL A 299 -13.04 20.71 8.17
C VAL A 299 -13.82 19.67 8.98
N LEU A 300 -14.86 19.09 8.40
CA LEU A 300 -15.56 17.94 8.97
C LEU A 300 -14.72 16.68 8.71
N VAL A 301 -14.34 15.99 9.79
CA VAL A 301 -13.51 14.80 9.75
C VAL A 301 -14.31 13.60 10.23
N THR A 302 -14.19 12.48 9.52
CA THR A 302 -14.70 11.18 9.95
C THR A 302 -13.54 10.18 10.02
N THR A 303 -13.44 9.42 11.12
CA THR A 303 -12.40 8.39 11.31
C THR A 303 -12.95 6.99 11.05
N TYR A 304 -12.06 6.00 10.98
CA TYR A 304 -12.41 4.59 10.76
C TYR A 304 -13.46 4.06 11.75
N SER A 305 -13.29 4.26 13.07
CA SER A 305 -14.28 3.89 14.11
C SER A 305 -15.58 4.70 14.07
N GLY A 306 -15.70 5.66 13.15
CA GLY A 306 -16.92 6.44 12.97
C GLY A 306 -17.00 7.68 13.86
N ARG A 307 -15.90 8.13 14.48
CA ARG A 307 -15.90 9.42 15.20
C ARG A 307 -16.01 10.56 14.20
N ILE A 308 -16.89 11.53 14.51
CA ILE A 308 -17.16 12.69 13.68
C ILE A 308 -16.87 13.95 14.49
N PHE A 309 -15.99 14.79 13.99
CA PHE A 309 -15.60 16.05 14.63
C PHE A 309 -15.28 17.11 13.57
N GLY A 310 -15.43 18.37 13.95
CA GLY A 310 -15.05 19.53 13.14
C GLY A 310 -13.73 20.13 13.62
N LEU A 311 -12.90 20.55 12.67
CA LEU A 311 -11.76 21.44 12.91
C LEU A 311 -12.18 22.84 12.44
N THR A 312 -12.69 23.65 13.37
CA THR A 312 -13.39 24.90 13.06
C THR A 312 -12.52 26.14 13.20
N THR A 313 -12.82 27.16 12.39
CA THR A 313 -12.26 28.51 12.50
C THR A 313 -12.85 29.32 13.66
N LYS A 314 -13.91 28.81 14.32
CA LYS A 314 -14.47 29.44 15.51
C LYS A 314 -13.41 29.45 16.64
N PRO A 315 -13.13 30.63 17.25
CA PRO A 315 -12.07 30.75 18.24
C PRO A 315 -12.42 30.00 19.55
N PRO A 316 -11.42 29.43 20.26
CA PRO A 316 -11.62 28.60 21.45
C PRO A 316 -12.45 29.24 22.56
N GLY A 317 -12.26 30.54 22.82
CA GLY A 317 -12.98 31.24 23.90
C GLY A 317 -14.51 31.29 23.70
N LEU A 318 -15.01 31.07 22.48
CA LEU A 318 -16.44 30.96 22.18
C LEU A 318 -16.96 29.50 22.18
N LEU A 319 -16.08 28.52 22.41
CA LEU A 319 -16.42 27.09 22.52
C LEU A 319 -16.57 26.65 23.99
N GLU A 320 -15.78 27.21 24.90
CA GLU A 320 -15.74 26.80 26.31
C GLU A 320 -16.99 27.19 27.12
N ALA A 321 -17.71 28.24 26.70
CA ALA A 321 -18.93 28.70 27.38
C ALA A 321 -20.07 27.66 27.38
N ASP A 322 -20.03 26.65 26.50
CA ASP A 322 -21.07 25.63 26.32
C ASP A 322 -20.79 24.30 27.05
N GLN A 323 -19.61 24.10 27.68
CA GLN A 323 -19.12 22.76 28.05
C GLN A 323 -19.42 22.27 29.48
N ASN A 324 -19.94 23.10 30.39
CA ASN A 324 -20.10 22.69 31.80
C ASN A 324 -21.25 21.69 32.06
N ASP A 325 -22.25 21.59 31.18
CA ASP A 325 -23.40 20.69 31.35
C ASP A 325 -23.14 19.27 30.76
N GLY A 326 -22.19 19.14 29.83
CA GLY A 326 -21.93 17.89 29.11
C GLY A 326 -21.27 16.79 29.95
N LEU A 327 -20.32 17.14 30.81
CA LEU A 327 -19.62 16.15 31.65
C LEU A 327 -20.58 15.44 32.62
N THR A 328 -21.54 16.18 33.18
CA THR A 328 -22.53 15.63 34.12
C THR A 328 -23.47 14.66 33.41
N LYS A 329 -23.93 14.99 32.20
CA LYS A 329 -24.75 14.10 31.37
C LYS A 329 -24.01 12.81 31.00
N LEU A 330 -22.75 12.91 30.58
CA LEU A 330 -21.92 11.74 30.24
C LEU A 330 -21.69 10.81 31.44
N LYS A 331 -21.46 11.37 32.64
CA LYS A 331 -21.32 10.56 33.86
C LYS A 331 -22.59 9.78 34.17
N ALA A 332 -23.76 10.41 34.06
CA ALA A 332 -25.04 9.75 34.28
C ALA A 332 -25.32 8.66 33.23
N GLU A 333 -24.99 8.91 31.96
CA GLU A 333 -25.12 7.93 30.89
C GLU A 333 -24.21 6.72 31.09
N ILE A 334 -22.95 6.94 31.50
CA ILE A 334 -22.01 5.85 31.84
C ILE A 334 -22.57 4.97 32.96
N GLU A 335 -23.08 5.58 34.03
CA GLU A 335 -23.66 4.84 35.17
C GLU A 335 -24.86 3.99 34.72
N GLN A 336 -25.76 4.57 33.92
CA GLN A 336 -26.92 3.86 33.37
C GLN A 336 -26.52 2.69 32.45
N LEU A 337 -25.51 2.89 31.59
CA LEU A 337 -25.01 1.83 30.69
C LEU A 337 -24.29 0.73 31.47
N GLN A 338 -23.58 1.07 32.55
CA GLN A 338 -22.92 0.10 33.43
C GLN A 338 -23.95 -0.78 34.16
N GLU A 339 -25.06 -0.20 34.61
CA GLU A 339 -26.15 -0.94 35.25
C GLU A 339 -26.82 -1.92 34.25
N LYS A 340 -27.19 -1.44 33.05
CA LYS A 340 -27.75 -2.30 31.98
C LYS A 340 -26.80 -3.43 31.59
N LEU A 341 -25.51 -3.15 31.45
CA LEU A 341 -24.50 -4.15 31.13
C LEU A 341 -24.41 -5.23 32.22
N LYS A 342 -24.57 -4.85 33.49
CA LYS A 342 -24.57 -5.79 34.62
C LYS A 342 -25.80 -6.70 34.56
N GLU A 343 -26.99 -6.12 34.33
CA GLU A 343 -28.24 -6.86 34.17
C GLU A 343 -28.16 -7.88 33.02
N GLU A 344 -27.65 -7.46 31.85
CA GLU A 344 -27.49 -8.35 30.68
C GLU A 344 -26.46 -9.46 30.93
N LYS A 345 -25.34 -9.17 31.62
CA LYS A 345 -24.36 -10.19 32.00
C LYS A 345 -24.94 -11.24 32.93
N GLU A 346 -25.76 -10.82 33.88
CA GLU A 346 -26.48 -11.73 34.79
C GLU A 346 -27.49 -12.58 34.01
N ALA A 347 -28.23 -11.99 33.06
CA ALA A 347 -29.20 -12.70 32.22
C ALA A 347 -28.55 -13.70 31.23
N ALA A 348 -27.44 -13.33 30.59
CA ALA A 348 -26.71 -14.16 29.62
C ALA A 348 -26.07 -15.40 30.26
N SER A 349 -25.86 -15.41 31.58
CA SER A 349 -25.37 -16.59 32.31
C SER A 349 -26.37 -17.76 32.31
N PHE A 350 -27.64 -17.53 31.96
CA PHE A 350 -28.72 -18.52 31.97
C PHE A 350 -29.13 -19.07 30.60
N SER A 351 -28.64 -18.50 29.48
CA SER A 351 -28.98 -18.96 28.12
C SER A 351 -27.78 -19.65 27.46
N VAL A 352 -27.79 -20.98 27.46
CA VAL A 352 -26.87 -21.80 26.66
C VAL A 352 -27.46 -21.93 25.25
N ASP A 353 -27.18 -20.97 24.39
CA ASP A 353 -27.28 -21.15 22.93
C ASP A 353 -25.93 -20.70 22.35
N PRO A 354 -25.36 -21.41 21.35
CA PRO A 354 -23.96 -21.27 20.98
C PRO A 354 -23.68 -19.86 20.46
N LEU A 355 -22.90 -19.10 21.24
CA LEU A 355 -22.44 -17.74 20.97
C LEU A 355 -22.13 -17.55 19.48
N ALA A 356 -22.98 -16.80 18.77
CA ALA A 356 -22.58 -16.18 17.52
C ALA A 356 -21.40 -15.25 17.87
N PRO A 357 -20.17 -15.54 17.41
CA PRO A 357 -19.02 -14.75 17.80
C PRO A 357 -19.17 -13.32 17.29
N LEU A 358 -18.81 -12.34 18.12
CA LEU A 358 -18.74 -10.94 17.69
C LEU A 358 -17.79 -10.85 16.48
N ILE A 359 -18.29 -10.32 15.36
CA ILE A 359 -17.50 -10.11 14.17
C ILE A 359 -16.71 -8.82 14.37
N LEU A 360 -15.40 -8.94 14.61
CA LEU A 360 -14.50 -7.80 14.66
C LEU A 360 -14.19 -7.28 13.25
N SER A 361 -14.45 -6.00 13.03
CA SER A 361 -14.05 -5.27 11.81
C SER A 361 -12.58 -4.91 11.90
N VAL A 362 -11.71 -5.72 11.28
CA VAL A 362 -10.27 -5.46 11.23
C VAL A 362 -9.90 -4.85 9.88
N ASN A 363 -9.44 -3.61 9.91
CA ASN A 363 -8.74 -2.99 8.79
C ASN A 363 -7.26 -3.35 8.88
N HIS A 364 -6.67 -3.82 7.79
CA HIS A 364 -5.26 -4.17 7.76
C HIS A 364 -4.65 -3.86 6.41
N ARG A 365 -3.34 -3.56 6.42
CA ARG A 365 -2.61 -3.23 5.21
C ARG A 365 -1.14 -3.58 5.33
N MET A 366 -0.57 -4.16 4.28
CA MET A 366 0.86 -4.47 4.18
C MET A 366 1.42 -3.81 2.91
N ILE A 367 2.37 -2.90 3.07
CA ILE A 367 2.99 -2.14 1.95
C ILE A 367 4.50 -2.29 2.02
N LEU A 368 5.13 -2.57 0.88
CA LEU A 368 6.60 -2.56 0.76
C LEU A 368 7.10 -1.11 0.65
N ASN A 369 7.89 -0.68 1.62
CA ASN A 369 8.67 0.55 1.54
C ASN A 369 9.89 0.32 0.65
N ARG A 370 9.99 1.12 -0.41
CA ARG A 370 11.05 0.95 -1.41
C ARG A 370 12.41 1.44 -0.94
N GLU A 371 12.45 2.39 0.00
CA GLU A 371 13.70 3.02 0.44
C GLU A 371 14.55 2.11 1.33
N ASP A 372 13.92 1.31 2.20
CA ASP A 372 14.61 0.45 3.17
C ASP A 372 14.37 -1.06 2.93
N ALA A 373 13.63 -1.40 1.88
CA ALA A 373 13.20 -2.75 1.53
C ALA A 373 12.57 -3.50 2.72
N SER A 374 11.70 -2.81 3.46
CA SER A 374 10.92 -3.36 4.56
C SER A 374 9.41 -3.23 4.30
N TYR A 375 8.62 -4.10 4.91
CA TYR A 375 7.16 -4.03 4.86
C TYR A 375 6.62 -3.30 6.08
N SER A 376 5.78 -2.28 5.85
CA SER A 376 4.93 -1.69 6.89
C SER A 376 3.59 -2.43 6.92
N LEU A 377 3.30 -3.08 8.05
CA LEU A 377 2.05 -3.73 8.37
C LEU A 377 1.26 -2.86 9.36
N SER A 378 0.13 -2.33 8.90
CA SER A 378 -0.83 -1.58 9.71
C SER A 378 -2.04 -2.46 10.03
N ILE A 379 -2.46 -2.45 11.29
CA ILE A 379 -3.66 -3.14 11.77
C ILE A 379 -4.48 -2.14 12.58
N GLU A 380 -5.78 -2.13 12.34
CA GLU A 380 -6.70 -1.21 12.96
C GLU A 380 -8.03 -1.88 13.31
N LEU A 381 -8.51 -1.58 14.51
CA LEU A 381 -9.82 -1.96 15.03
C LEU A 381 -10.64 -0.70 15.33
N ASP A 382 -11.96 -0.88 15.32
CA ASP A 382 -12.92 0.10 15.82
C ASP A 382 -12.96 0.20 17.36
N THR A 383 -12.39 -0.80 18.03
CA THR A 383 -12.29 -0.93 19.48
C THR A 383 -10.84 -1.09 19.92
N PRO A 384 -10.50 -0.77 21.18
CA PRO A 384 -9.12 -0.90 21.67
C PRO A 384 -8.58 -2.32 21.52
N ILE A 385 -7.38 -2.42 20.98
CA ILE A 385 -6.62 -3.65 20.82
C ILE A 385 -6.07 -4.05 22.19
N ASP A 386 -6.28 -5.31 22.57
CA ASP A 386 -5.67 -5.92 23.75
C ASP A 386 -4.26 -6.39 23.39
N ASN A 387 -4.19 -7.27 22.39
CA ASN A 387 -2.94 -7.79 21.87
C ASN A 387 -3.05 -8.21 20.40
N ILE A 388 -1.92 -8.19 19.71
CA ILE A 388 -1.74 -8.77 18.38
C ILE A 388 -0.68 -9.86 18.48
N LEU A 389 -1.02 -11.08 18.09
CA LEU A 389 -0.08 -12.17 17.95
C LEU A 389 0.27 -12.37 16.48
N ILE A 390 1.56 -12.40 16.17
CA ILE A 390 2.12 -12.69 14.85
C ILE A 390 2.74 -14.07 14.89
N GLN A 391 2.32 -14.93 13.97
CA GLN A 391 2.95 -16.20 13.68
C GLN A 391 3.38 -16.21 12.21
N SER A 392 4.62 -16.61 11.94
CA SER A 392 5.13 -16.77 10.58
C SER A 392 5.68 -18.18 10.37
N ASP A 393 5.29 -18.79 9.25
CA ASP A 393 5.82 -20.08 8.79
C ASP A 393 7.09 -19.96 7.92
N THR A 394 7.57 -18.72 7.75
CA THR A 394 8.82 -18.38 7.07
C THR A 394 9.64 -17.41 7.94
N PRO A 395 10.98 -17.42 7.87
CA PRO A 395 11.81 -16.43 8.55
C PRO A 395 11.44 -15.00 8.16
N ILE A 396 11.16 -14.18 9.15
CA ILE A 396 11.01 -12.73 9.01
C ILE A 396 11.73 -12.05 10.17
N GLU A 397 12.18 -10.83 9.93
CA GLU A 397 12.78 -9.97 10.95
C GLU A 397 11.75 -8.92 11.34
N LEU A 398 11.44 -8.78 12.63
CA LEU A 398 10.55 -7.72 13.13
C LEU A 398 11.40 -6.51 13.51
N LEU A 399 11.06 -5.35 12.96
CA LEU A 399 11.79 -4.10 13.20
C LEU A 399 11.07 -3.25 14.25
N ASP A 400 11.86 -2.50 15.01
CA ASP A 400 11.33 -1.50 15.93
C ASP A 400 10.73 -0.32 15.15
N VAL A 401 9.63 0.22 15.71
CA VAL A 401 8.91 1.37 15.18
C VAL A 401 8.77 2.37 16.31
N GLU A 402 9.35 3.56 16.17
CA GLU A 402 9.41 4.56 17.25
C GLU A 402 8.02 5.03 17.73
N SER A 403 7.03 5.08 16.82
CA SER A 403 5.65 5.44 17.13
C SER A 403 4.87 4.31 17.84
N ASN A 404 5.40 3.09 17.84
CA ASN A 404 4.74 1.93 18.41
C ASN A 404 5.05 1.82 19.92
N SER A 405 4.02 2.01 20.74
CA SER A 405 4.12 1.95 22.20
C SER A 405 3.83 0.56 22.79
N ALA A 406 3.56 -0.45 21.95
CA ALA A 406 3.24 -1.80 22.40
C ALA A 406 4.47 -2.52 22.96
N VAL A 407 4.24 -3.33 23.99
CA VAL A 407 5.30 -4.19 24.55
C VAL A 407 5.39 -5.46 23.73
N VAL A 408 6.54 -5.68 23.09
CA VAL A 408 6.81 -6.84 22.24
C VAL A 408 7.39 -7.99 23.09
N SER A 409 6.83 -9.18 22.92
CA SER A 409 7.34 -10.41 23.50
C SER A 409 7.56 -11.46 22.42
N LEU A 410 8.82 -11.86 22.23
CA LEU A 410 9.22 -12.92 21.31
C LEU A 410 9.20 -14.26 22.05
N SER A 411 8.46 -15.22 21.52
CA SER A 411 8.39 -16.58 22.06
C SER A 411 9.44 -17.47 21.41
N THR A 412 9.88 -18.51 22.13
CA THR A 412 10.78 -19.51 21.56
C THR A 412 10.08 -20.25 20.42
N CYS A 413 10.74 -20.29 19.27
CA CYS A 413 10.18 -20.83 18.04
C CYS A 413 10.75 -22.22 17.74
N ASN A 414 9.91 -23.12 17.22
CA ASN A 414 10.33 -24.42 16.70
C ASN A 414 10.07 -24.49 15.20
N PRO A 415 11.11 -24.33 14.34
CA PRO A 415 10.96 -24.37 12.89
C PRO A 415 10.35 -25.67 12.37
N ARG A 416 10.48 -26.79 13.10
CA ARG A 416 9.89 -28.09 12.71
C ARG A 416 8.37 -28.09 12.78
N GLU A 417 7.79 -27.20 13.58
CA GLU A 417 6.34 -27.02 13.72
C GLU A 417 5.79 -25.95 12.76
N GLY A 418 6.63 -25.41 11.87
CA GLY A 418 6.25 -24.32 10.97
C GLY A 418 6.13 -22.97 11.68
N ASN A 419 6.82 -22.79 12.81
CA ASN A 419 6.88 -21.53 13.55
C ASN A 419 8.30 -21.01 13.50
N PHE A 420 8.56 -20.05 12.61
CA PHE A 420 9.84 -19.34 12.54
C PHE A 420 9.83 -18.07 13.36
N VAL A 421 8.67 -17.40 13.45
CA VAL A 421 8.46 -16.22 14.30
C VAL A 421 7.15 -16.38 15.06
N LEU A 422 7.21 -16.10 16.36
CA LEU A 422 6.08 -15.99 17.27
C LEU A 422 6.28 -14.74 18.13
N ALA A 423 5.54 -13.68 17.82
CA ALA A 423 5.63 -12.41 18.52
C ALA A 423 4.25 -12.02 19.07
N THR A 424 4.22 -11.48 20.28
CA THR A 424 3.02 -10.88 20.87
C THR A 424 3.27 -9.42 21.14
N TYR A 425 2.47 -8.55 20.52
CA TYR A 425 2.43 -7.11 20.77
C TYR A 425 1.28 -6.83 21.74
N ARG A 426 1.60 -6.45 22.98
CA ARG A 426 0.59 -6.04 23.96
C ARG A 426 0.42 -4.53 23.88
N CYS A 427 -0.77 -4.09 23.50
CA CYS A 427 -1.05 -2.69 23.28
C CYS A 427 -1.30 -1.96 24.59
N GLN A 428 -0.95 -0.67 24.64
CA GLN A 428 -1.31 0.20 25.75
C GLN A 428 -2.80 0.59 25.68
N VAL A 429 -3.32 1.17 26.76
CA VAL A 429 -4.74 1.54 26.88
C VAL A 429 -5.16 2.47 25.72
N ASN A 430 -6.35 2.21 25.15
CA ASN A 430 -6.96 3.00 24.05
C ASN A 430 -6.17 3.03 22.73
N THR A 431 -5.41 1.97 22.44
CA THR A 431 -4.75 1.81 21.14
C THR A 431 -5.68 1.09 20.16
N ASN A 432 -6.15 1.79 19.12
CA ASN A 432 -7.01 1.21 18.07
C ASN A 432 -6.22 0.85 16.81
N HIS A 433 -5.04 1.44 16.62
CA HIS A 433 -4.19 1.27 15.44
C HIS A 433 -2.78 0.91 15.89
N LEU A 434 -2.18 -0.07 15.22
CA LEU A 434 -0.81 -0.52 15.45
C LEU A 434 -0.09 -0.65 14.11
N GLU A 435 1.07 0.01 13.99
CA GLU A 435 2.00 -0.17 12.89
C GLU A 435 3.20 -1.02 13.34
N MET A 436 3.54 -1.99 12.51
CA MET A 436 4.68 -2.88 12.70
C MET A 436 5.48 -2.91 11.41
N ARG A 437 6.80 -2.98 11.52
CA ARG A 437 7.67 -3.16 10.35
C ARG A 437 8.30 -4.53 10.39
N LEU A 438 8.40 -5.16 9.21
CA LEU A 438 9.03 -6.46 9.08
C LEU A 438 9.85 -6.56 7.80
N ARG A 439 10.90 -7.38 7.80
CA ARG A 439 11.67 -7.73 6.61
C ARG A 439 11.48 -9.17 6.26
N THR A 440 11.43 -9.44 4.97
CA THR A 440 11.31 -10.77 4.38
C THR A 440 12.60 -11.14 3.69
N ILE A 441 12.87 -12.44 3.56
CA ILE A 441 14.02 -12.96 2.83
C ILE A 441 13.54 -13.52 1.48
N GLU A 442 14.15 -13.08 0.37
CA GLU A 442 13.84 -13.62 -0.95
C GLU A 442 14.12 -15.12 -1.03
N GLY A 443 13.28 -15.84 -1.77
CA GLY A 443 13.34 -17.30 -1.92
C GLY A 443 12.65 -18.07 -0.81
N GLN A 444 12.15 -17.40 0.24
CA GLN A 444 11.49 -18.03 1.39
C GLN A 444 9.99 -17.62 1.47
N PRO A 445 9.13 -18.13 0.57
CA PRO A 445 7.70 -17.83 0.61
C PRO A 445 7.04 -18.45 1.84
N GLY A 446 5.96 -17.83 2.31
CA GLY A 446 5.24 -18.28 3.49
C GLY A 446 3.92 -17.55 3.68
N THR A 447 3.36 -17.64 4.88
CA THR A 447 2.15 -16.98 5.33
C THR A 447 2.36 -16.37 6.71
N LEU A 448 2.04 -15.09 6.81
CA LEU A 448 1.95 -14.37 8.07
C LEU A 448 0.53 -14.53 8.64
N GLN A 449 0.42 -15.21 9.77
CA GLN A 449 -0.83 -15.35 10.52
C GLN A 449 -0.86 -14.32 11.64
N ILE A 450 -1.89 -13.49 11.64
CA ILE A 450 -2.06 -12.38 12.57
C ILE A 450 -3.35 -12.60 13.34
N TYR A 451 -3.26 -12.62 14.67
CA TYR A 451 -4.39 -12.81 15.57
C TYR A 451 -4.59 -11.53 16.35
N VAL A 452 -5.69 -10.83 16.05
CA VAL A 452 -6.01 -9.53 16.63
C VAL A 452 -7.09 -9.73 17.69
N THR A 453 -6.78 -9.42 18.94
CA THR A 453 -7.71 -9.54 20.07
C THR A 453 -8.17 -8.16 20.54
N SER A 454 -9.48 -7.96 20.63
CA SER A 454 -10.07 -6.72 21.17
C SER A 454 -10.19 -6.78 22.70
N GLN A 455 -10.22 -5.62 23.35
CA GLN A 455 -10.52 -5.47 24.79
C GLN A 455 -12.02 -5.63 25.09
N VAL A 456 -12.89 -5.72 24.06
CA VAL A 456 -14.35 -5.90 24.20
C VAL A 456 -14.68 -7.22 24.91
N GLN A 457 -15.79 -7.25 25.64
CA GLN A 457 -16.33 -8.45 26.29
C GLN A 457 -17.60 -8.93 25.57
N PRO A 458 -17.71 -10.21 25.20
CA PRO A 458 -16.71 -11.27 25.39
C PRO A 458 -15.46 -11.03 24.54
N LYS A 459 -14.28 -11.43 25.07
CA LYS A 459 -13.03 -11.34 24.31
C LYS A 459 -13.18 -12.11 23.00
N CYS A 460 -12.92 -11.42 21.90
CA CYS A 460 -12.97 -11.97 20.55
C CYS A 460 -11.61 -11.78 19.89
N CYS A 461 -11.25 -12.75 19.06
CA CYS A 461 -10.02 -12.75 18.29
C CYS A 461 -10.35 -12.98 16.82
N ARG A 462 -9.77 -12.14 15.95
CA ARG A 462 -9.86 -12.29 14.50
C ARG A 462 -8.51 -12.71 13.96
N LYS A 463 -8.50 -13.80 13.21
CA LYS A 463 -7.34 -14.27 12.46
C LYS A 463 -7.32 -13.66 11.05
N ILE A 464 -6.19 -13.10 10.65
CA ILE A 464 -5.87 -12.63 9.30
C ILE A 464 -4.69 -13.46 8.79
N ALA A 465 -4.70 -13.83 7.51
CA ALA A 465 -3.60 -14.53 6.85
C ALA A 465 -3.11 -13.69 5.67
N ILE A 466 -1.83 -13.31 5.68
CA ILE A 466 -1.20 -12.53 4.61
C ILE A 466 -0.10 -13.38 3.95
N PRO A 467 -0.17 -13.67 2.65
CA PRO A 467 0.87 -14.44 1.97
C PRO A 467 2.14 -13.60 1.78
N ILE A 468 3.30 -14.22 2.00
CA ILE A 468 4.61 -13.68 1.67
C ILE A 468 5.07 -14.34 0.38
N SER A 469 5.18 -13.55 -0.68
CA SER A 469 5.67 -13.99 -1.99
C SER A 469 7.14 -14.39 -1.92
N ALA A 470 7.59 -15.28 -2.79
CA ALA A 470 9.00 -15.69 -2.75
C ALA A 470 9.96 -14.61 -3.23
N LEU A 471 9.55 -13.84 -4.24
CA LEU A 471 10.23 -12.64 -4.71
C LEU A 471 9.51 -11.43 -4.09
N SER A 472 9.46 -11.39 -2.75
CA SER A 472 8.74 -10.39 -1.98
C SER A 472 9.34 -8.99 -2.08
N LEU A 473 10.59 -8.82 -2.55
CA LEU A 473 11.19 -7.49 -2.70
C LEU A 473 11.15 -6.99 -4.15
N HIS A 474 10.55 -7.73 -5.07
CA HIS A 474 10.36 -7.31 -6.46
C HIS A 474 9.14 -6.42 -6.59
N VAL A 475 9.34 -5.22 -7.10
CA VAL A 475 8.28 -4.23 -7.34
C VAL A 475 8.01 -4.15 -8.83
N ARG A 476 6.74 -4.22 -9.21
CA ARG A 476 6.33 -4.10 -10.61
C ARG A 476 6.70 -2.72 -11.14
N GLN A 477 7.33 -2.71 -12.30
CA GLN A 477 7.63 -1.50 -13.06
C GLN A 477 6.60 -1.37 -14.18
N HIS A 478 6.01 -0.18 -14.28
CA HIS A 478 5.08 0.15 -15.35
C HIS A 478 5.83 0.93 -16.41
N GLU A 479 5.85 0.43 -17.64
CA GLU A 479 6.47 1.11 -18.77
C GLU A 479 5.73 2.44 -19.03
N ALA A 480 6.49 3.50 -19.25
CA ALA A 480 5.96 4.71 -19.84
C ALA A 480 5.88 4.48 -21.35
N ASP A 481 4.72 4.75 -21.96
CA ASP A 481 4.61 4.85 -23.41
C ASP A 481 5.72 5.81 -23.88
N ASN A 482 6.71 5.30 -24.62
CA ASN A 482 7.86 6.01 -25.25
C ASN A 482 9.28 5.74 -24.74
N SER A 483 9.56 4.67 -23.97
CA SER A 483 10.96 4.22 -23.85
C SER A 483 11.17 2.87 -24.53
N GLU A 484 11.44 2.91 -25.84
CA GLU A 484 12.19 1.87 -26.59
C GLU A 484 13.63 1.74 -26.06
N THR A 485 13.88 1.93 -24.77
CA THR A 485 15.10 1.42 -24.16
C THR A 485 14.91 -0.08 -24.06
N HIS A 486 15.30 -0.77 -25.14
CA HIS A 486 15.82 -2.12 -25.07
C HIS A 486 16.87 -2.14 -23.95
N VAL A 487 16.44 -2.40 -22.71
CA VAL A 487 17.36 -2.62 -21.61
C VAL A 487 17.98 -3.99 -21.88
N GLU A 488 19.04 -3.99 -22.67
CA GLU A 488 19.98 -5.10 -22.87
C GLU A 488 20.85 -5.17 -21.62
N GLY A 489 20.31 -5.77 -20.56
CA GLY A 489 21.12 -6.22 -19.43
C GLY A 489 21.71 -7.61 -19.73
N PRO A 490 22.77 -8.03 -19.02
CA PRO A 490 23.25 -9.41 -19.06
C PRO A 490 22.21 -10.31 -18.36
N PHE A 491 21.18 -10.71 -19.10
CA PHE A 491 20.11 -11.53 -18.55
C PHE A 491 20.49 -13.00 -18.51
N ASN A 492 20.15 -13.63 -17.39
CA ASN A 492 20.00 -15.07 -17.33
C ASN A 492 18.58 -15.42 -17.82
N GLU A 493 18.47 -16.37 -18.75
CA GLU A 493 17.18 -16.83 -19.27
C GLU A 493 16.74 -18.13 -18.59
N LEU A 494 15.50 -18.14 -18.13
CA LEU A 494 14.74 -19.34 -17.80
C LEU A 494 13.55 -19.46 -18.74
N LYS A 495 13.51 -20.54 -19.51
CA LYS A 495 12.43 -20.84 -20.44
C LYS A 495 11.71 -22.11 -20.03
N LEU A 496 10.39 -22.01 -19.91
CA LEU A 496 9.49 -23.09 -19.56
C LEU A 496 8.57 -23.39 -20.74
N ILE A 497 8.55 -24.63 -21.21
CA ILE A 497 7.63 -25.11 -22.25
C ILE A 497 6.78 -26.22 -21.67
N GLY A 498 5.46 -26.19 -21.89
CA GLY A 498 4.60 -27.25 -21.37
C GLY A 498 3.12 -27.05 -21.70
N GLY A 499 2.28 -27.96 -21.20
CA GLY A 499 0.84 -27.96 -21.47
C GLY A 499 0.00 -27.00 -20.61
N PHE A 500 0.51 -25.80 -20.29
CA PHE A 500 -0.18 -24.83 -19.43
C PHE A 500 -0.88 -23.72 -20.23
N THR A 501 -1.96 -23.19 -19.66
CA THR A 501 -2.67 -22.00 -20.14
C THR A 501 -2.04 -20.71 -19.62
N VAL A 502 -2.37 -19.58 -20.25
CA VAL A 502 -1.95 -18.24 -19.76
C VAL A 502 -2.44 -18.00 -18.34
N ALA A 503 -3.69 -18.34 -18.04
CA ALA A 503 -4.28 -18.17 -16.71
C ALA A 503 -3.56 -19.02 -15.63
N GLU A 504 -3.15 -20.25 -15.96
CA GLU A 504 -2.39 -21.09 -15.04
C GLU A 504 -1.01 -20.50 -14.74
N MET A 505 -0.25 -20.10 -15.77
CA MET A 505 1.05 -19.46 -15.58
C MET A 505 0.93 -18.15 -14.80
N HIS A 506 -0.09 -17.34 -15.12
CA HIS A 506 -0.38 -16.10 -14.41
C HIS A 506 -0.66 -16.35 -12.92
N ALA A 507 -1.48 -17.37 -12.60
CA ALA A 507 -1.74 -17.78 -11.22
C ALA A 507 -0.50 -18.35 -10.51
N TRP A 508 0.43 -18.98 -11.23
CA TRP A 508 1.70 -19.41 -10.62
C TRP A 508 2.61 -18.23 -10.31
N LEU A 509 2.63 -17.22 -11.18
CA LEU A 509 3.37 -15.99 -10.95
C LEU A 509 2.83 -15.19 -9.77
N SER A 510 1.52 -15.17 -9.53
CA SER A 510 0.93 -14.52 -8.34
C SER A 510 1.31 -15.17 -7.00
N PHE A 511 1.89 -16.38 -7.00
CA PHE A 511 2.50 -16.96 -5.79
C PHE A 511 3.97 -16.60 -5.63
N ALA A 512 4.64 -16.24 -6.73
CA ALA A 512 6.06 -15.93 -6.74
C ALA A 512 6.32 -14.44 -6.54
N LEU A 513 5.49 -13.58 -7.12
CA LEU A 513 5.65 -12.13 -7.18
C LEU A 513 4.47 -11.42 -6.53
N SER A 514 4.74 -10.31 -5.86
CA SER A 514 3.72 -9.37 -5.41
C SER A 514 3.19 -8.53 -6.58
N ASP A 515 2.04 -7.89 -6.38
CA ASP A 515 1.47 -6.89 -7.31
C ASP A 515 1.32 -7.39 -8.77
N VAL A 516 0.98 -8.67 -8.92
CA VAL A 516 0.57 -9.26 -10.21
C VAL A 516 -0.84 -8.76 -10.53
N PRO A 517 -1.12 -8.30 -11.77
CA PRO A 517 -2.42 -7.75 -12.11
C PRO A 517 -3.54 -8.76 -11.92
N GLU A 518 -4.77 -8.29 -11.78
CA GLU A 518 -5.95 -9.15 -11.65
C GLU A 518 -6.16 -10.01 -12.90
N ARG A 519 -5.83 -9.44 -14.06
CA ARG A 519 -5.84 -10.14 -15.34
C ARG A 519 -4.64 -9.71 -16.17
N PRO A 520 -3.97 -10.64 -16.87
CA PRO A 520 -2.85 -10.28 -17.72
C PRO A 520 -3.32 -9.47 -18.91
N HIS A 521 -2.62 -8.38 -19.22
CA HIS A 521 -2.75 -7.70 -20.51
C HIS A 521 -2.06 -8.56 -21.58
N LEU A 522 -2.76 -8.87 -22.67
CA LEU A 522 -2.27 -9.74 -23.73
C LEU A 522 -2.07 -8.95 -25.02
N GLU A 523 -0.82 -8.88 -25.46
CA GLU A 523 -0.44 -8.37 -26.77
C GLU A 523 -0.07 -9.55 -27.65
N GLU A 524 -0.77 -9.75 -28.76
CA GLU A 524 -0.59 -10.90 -29.65
C GLU A 524 -0.64 -12.28 -28.94
N GLY A 525 -1.38 -12.35 -27.82
CA GLY A 525 -1.52 -13.56 -27.00
C GLY A 525 -0.38 -13.80 -26.00
N GLU A 526 0.55 -12.86 -25.84
CA GLU A 526 1.64 -12.87 -24.88
C GLU A 526 1.43 -11.78 -23.82
N ALA A 527 1.67 -12.14 -22.56
CA ALA A 527 1.68 -11.22 -21.43
C ALA A 527 3.13 -10.88 -21.07
N THR A 528 3.39 -9.60 -20.79
CA THR A 528 4.69 -9.11 -20.32
C THR A 528 4.54 -8.39 -18.99
N LEU A 529 5.37 -8.74 -18.01
CA LEU A 529 5.49 -8.03 -16.73
C LEU A 529 6.96 -7.75 -16.45
N THR A 530 7.28 -6.54 -16.00
CA THR A 530 8.64 -6.13 -15.65
C THR A 530 8.68 -5.77 -14.16
N TYR A 531 9.72 -6.22 -13.47
CA TYR A 531 9.94 -6.01 -12.05
C TYR A 531 11.36 -5.52 -11.78
N VAL A 532 11.52 -4.72 -10.72
CA VAL A 532 12.80 -4.27 -10.18
C VAL A 532 12.91 -4.74 -8.73
N SER A 533 14.03 -5.33 -8.34
CA SER A 533 14.32 -5.62 -6.93
C SER A 533 14.47 -4.31 -6.17
N SER A 534 13.65 -4.09 -5.13
CA SER A 534 13.71 -2.88 -4.31
C SER A 534 14.98 -2.76 -3.48
N PHE A 535 15.67 -3.89 -3.20
CA PHE A 535 16.89 -3.90 -2.40
C PHE A 535 18.15 -3.71 -3.25
N ILE A 536 18.26 -4.43 -4.38
CA ILE A 536 19.47 -4.43 -5.21
C ILE A 536 19.33 -3.50 -6.43
N GLY A 537 18.12 -3.34 -6.97
CA GLY A 537 17.86 -2.60 -8.21
C GLY A 537 17.97 -3.42 -9.50
N THR A 538 18.03 -4.75 -9.40
CA THR A 538 18.12 -5.66 -10.56
C THR A 538 16.77 -5.88 -11.25
N LEU A 539 16.79 -6.05 -12.57
CA LEU A 539 15.61 -6.25 -13.39
C LEU A 539 15.22 -7.73 -13.55
N LEU A 540 13.92 -7.98 -13.59
CA LEU A 540 13.28 -9.25 -13.94
C LEU A 540 12.15 -8.99 -14.93
N LYS A 541 12.24 -9.58 -16.13
CA LYS A 541 11.20 -9.54 -17.16
C LYS A 541 10.55 -10.92 -17.28
N CYS A 542 9.23 -10.96 -17.18
CA CYS A 542 8.40 -12.15 -17.27
C CYS A 542 7.55 -12.07 -18.53
N LYS A 543 7.84 -12.90 -19.52
CA LYS A 543 7.05 -13.03 -20.76
C LYS A 543 6.40 -14.39 -20.82
N TYR A 544 5.09 -14.46 -21.01
CA TYR A 544 4.41 -15.75 -21.05
C TYR A 544 3.19 -15.74 -21.96
N LYS A 545 3.00 -16.86 -22.64
CA LYS A 545 1.86 -17.16 -23.48
C LYS A 545 1.44 -18.61 -23.27
N LYS A 546 0.39 -19.04 -23.97
CA LYS A 546 -0.07 -20.43 -23.89
C LYS A 546 1.08 -21.39 -24.22
N GLY A 547 1.41 -22.24 -23.24
CA GLY A 547 2.41 -23.30 -23.32
C GLY A 547 3.88 -22.87 -23.39
N SER A 548 4.21 -21.58 -23.27
CA SER A 548 5.59 -21.09 -23.27
C SER A 548 5.73 -19.89 -22.36
N ALA A 549 6.76 -19.88 -21.50
CA ALA A 549 7.12 -18.75 -20.67
C ALA A 549 8.65 -18.54 -20.70
N ILE A 550 9.08 -17.29 -20.70
CA ILE A 550 10.47 -16.86 -20.72
C ILE A 550 10.65 -15.81 -19.62
N PHE A 551 11.60 -16.05 -18.74
CA PHE A 551 11.96 -15.17 -17.64
C PHE A 551 13.40 -14.72 -17.84
N LEU A 552 13.63 -13.41 -17.87
CA LEU A 552 14.93 -12.78 -18.07
C LEU A 552 15.28 -11.99 -16.83
N GLY A 553 16.35 -12.38 -16.13
CA GLY A 553 16.74 -11.76 -14.85
C GLY A 553 18.21 -11.37 -14.83
N GLU A 554 18.51 -10.13 -14.41
CA GLU A 554 19.90 -9.69 -14.19
C GLU A 554 20.54 -10.41 -13.00
N ASN A 555 19.72 -10.85 -12.03
CA ASN A 555 20.15 -11.65 -10.89
C ASN A 555 19.81 -13.13 -11.09
N ILE A 556 20.82 -13.99 -11.04
CA ILE A 556 20.67 -15.46 -11.15
C ILE A 556 19.83 -16.05 -10.00
N SER A 557 19.91 -15.48 -8.79
CA SER A 557 19.12 -15.93 -7.63
C SER A 557 17.62 -15.83 -7.92
N SER A 558 17.15 -14.71 -8.49
CA SER A 558 15.74 -14.54 -8.85
C SER A 558 15.26 -15.58 -9.86
N ILE A 559 16.11 -15.96 -10.82
CA ILE A 559 15.81 -17.00 -11.81
C ILE A 559 15.73 -18.39 -11.18
N ILE A 560 16.65 -18.72 -10.27
CA ILE A 560 16.62 -19.99 -9.54
C ILE A 560 15.37 -20.10 -8.67
N ILE A 561 15.01 -19.02 -7.97
CA ILE A 561 13.80 -18.94 -7.14
C ILE A 561 12.55 -19.18 -8.00
N LEU A 562 12.41 -18.48 -9.14
CA LEU A 562 11.30 -18.70 -10.07
C LEU A 562 11.24 -20.13 -10.58
N ARG A 563 12.38 -20.68 -11.03
CA ARG A 563 12.45 -22.07 -11.50
C ARG A 563 11.90 -23.02 -10.44
N ASP A 564 12.39 -22.92 -9.20
CA ASP A 564 12.03 -23.84 -8.13
C ASP A 564 10.53 -23.75 -7.79
N ILE A 565 9.95 -22.56 -7.80
CA ILE A 565 8.52 -22.34 -7.48
C ILE A 565 7.62 -22.78 -8.61
N LEU A 566 7.91 -22.36 -9.85
CA LEU A 566 7.06 -22.66 -11.00
C LEU A 566 7.07 -24.16 -11.32
N THR A 567 8.22 -24.82 -11.20
CA THR A 567 8.31 -26.28 -11.36
C THR A 567 7.58 -27.04 -10.26
N ARG A 568 7.62 -26.55 -9.01
CA ARG A 568 6.83 -27.09 -7.89
C ARG A 568 5.33 -26.95 -8.14
N GLU A 569 4.86 -25.79 -8.58
CA GLU A 569 3.43 -25.57 -8.88
C GLU A 569 2.94 -26.41 -10.07
N ALA A 570 3.75 -26.53 -11.12
CA ALA A 570 3.44 -27.43 -12.23
C ALA A 570 3.35 -28.89 -11.78
N THR A 571 4.28 -29.33 -10.92
CA THR A 571 4.28 -30.69 -10.35
C THR A 571 3.03 -30.95 -9.51
N LYS A 572 2.62 -30.00 -8.65
CA LYS A 572 1.37 -30.09 -7.87
C LYS A 572 0.15 -30.30 -8.77
N ARG A 573 0.13 -29.66 -9.94
CA ARG A 573 -0.96 -29.77 -10.94
C ARG A 573 -0.74 -30.89 -11.96
N LYS A 574 0.31 -31.70 -11.82
CA LYS A 574 0.69 -32.79 -12.73
C LYS A 574 0.92 -32.32 -14.18
N ILE A 575 1.35 -31.07 -14.36
CA ILE A 575 1.73 -30.52 -15.67
C ILE A 575 3.22 -30.81 -15.89
N LYS A 576 3.54 -31.48 -17.00
CA LYS A 576 4.93 -31.70 -17.41
C LYS A 576 5.49 -30.42 -18.02
N LEU A 577 6.64 -29.99 -17.52
CA LEU A 577 7.39 -28.85 -18.04
C LEU A 577 8.74 -29.31 -18.57
N ASP A 578 9.08 -28.85 -19.76
CA ASP A 578 10.44 -28.81 -20.25
C ASP A 578 11.07 -27.48 -19.79
N VAL A 579 12.14 -27.58 -19.02
CA VAL A 579 12.83 -26.44 -18.39
C VAL A 579 14.17 -26.24 -19.08
N PHE A 580 14.38 -25.05 -19.62
CA PHE A 580 15.63 -24.66 -20.29
C PHE A 580 16.22 -23.44 -19.58
N CYS A 581 17.53 -23.46 -19.35
CA CYS A 581 18.25 -22.32 -18.81
C CYS A 581 19.48 -22.06 -19.69
N GLY A 582 19.66 -20.85 -20.19
CA GLY A 582 20.73 -20.55 -21.15
C GLY A 582 20.98 -19.07 -21.39
N MET A 583 22.02 -18.78 -22.18
CA MET A 583 22.45 -17.43 -22.54
C MET A 583 21.75 -16.89 -23.79
N LEU A 584 21.44 -15.58 -23.81
CA LEU A 584 21.00 -14.88 -25.02
C LEU A 584 22.22 -14.17 -25.67
N TYR A 585 22.82 -14.75 -26.71
CA TYR A 585 23.75 -14.01 -27.58
C TYR A 585 22.95 -13.29 -28.67
N ILE A 586 22.66 -12.00 -28.51
CA ILE A 586 22.23 -11.17 -29.64
C ILE A 586 23.49 -10.70 -30.37
N HIS A 587 24.03 -11.54 -31.25
CA HIS A 587 24.93 -11.07 -32.29
C HIS A 587 24.16 -11.02 -33.61
N HIS A 588 24.03 -9.82 -34.19
CA HIS A 588 23.66 -9.68 -35.59
C HIS A 588 24.68 -10.46 -36.44
N ASN A 589 24.19 -11.52 -37.09
CA ASN A 589 24.86 -12.51 -37.94
C ASN A 589 25.36 -13.80 -37.24
N MET A 590 24.79 -14.90 -37.74
CA MET A 590 25.16 -16.31 -37.62
C MET A 590 24.53 -17.13 -36.46
N ASN A 591 23.59 -18.00 -36.88
CA ASN A 591 22.90 -19.03 -36.10
C ASN A 591 23.86 -20.10 -35.57
N TYR A 592 24.01 -20.19 -34.25
CA TYR A 592 24.35 -21.46 -33.57
C TYR A 592 23.54 -21.56 -32.26
N TYR A 593 22.32 -22.09 -32.36
CA TYR A 593 21.57 -22.57 -31.20
C TYR A 593 22.06 -23.98 -30.84
N PHE A 594 22.80 -24.13 -29.74
CA PHE A 594 23.06 -25.46 -29.17
C PHE A 594 21.85 -25.85 -28.31
N LEU A 595 20.85 -26.47 -28.96
CA LEU A 595 19.63 -26.96 -28.31
C LEU A 595 19.91 -28.34 -27.65
N PHE A 596 20.12 -28.38 -26.34
CA PHE A 596 20.10 -29.66 -25.61
C PHE A 596 18.66 -30.08 -25.34
N LYS A 597 18.18 -31.09 -26.08
CA LYS A 597 16.93 -31.79 -25.81
C LYS A 597 17.24 -33.00 -24.94
N ILE A 598 16.80 -33.03 -23.68
CA ILE A 598 17.08 -34.17 -22.79
C ILE A 598 15.78 -34.86 -22.39
N SER A 599 15.59 -36.07 -22.92
CA SER A 599 14.57 -37.01 -22.47
C SER A 599 15.00 -37.72 -21.19
N SER A 600 14.22 -37.55 -20.14
CA SER A 600 13.84 -38.53 -19.11
C SER A 600 14.88 -39.41 -18.37
N LEU A 601 16.19 -39.22 -18.46
CA LEU A 601 17.16 -39.91 -17.58
C LEU A 601 18.48 -39.12 -17.50
N ILE A 602 18.68 -38.28 -16.47
CA ILE A 602 19.95 -37.86 -15.82
C ILE A 602 19.64 -36.64 -14.90
N PRO A 603 19.98 -36.65 -13.59
CA PRO A 603 19.56 -35.61 -12.62
C PRO A 603 20.61 -34.50 -12.38
N TYR A 604 21.24 -33.96 -13.43
CA TYR A 604 22.21 -32.86 -13.28
C TYR A 604 21.77 -31.65 -14.14
N PHE A 605 21.17 -30.66 -13.47
CA PHE A 605 20.64 -29.43 -14.07
C PHE A 605 21.62 -28.28 -13.87
N CYS A 606 22.36 -27.89 -14.92
CA CYS A 606 23.23 -26.72 -14.92
C CYS A 606 22.52 -25.54 -15.61
N ILE A 607 22.59 -24.35 -15.01
CA ILE A 607 22.20 -23.09 -15.64
C ILE A 607 23.47 -22.44 -16.16
N ASP A 608 23.49 -22.11 -17.46
CA ASP A 608 24.54 -21.27 -18.02
C ASP A 608 24.32 -19.82 -17.57
N VAL A 609 25.14 -19.36 -16.62
CA VAL A 609 25.03 -18.03 -16.03
C VAL A 609 25.69 -17.03 -16.97
N SER A 610 25.00 -15.95 -17.32
CA SER A 610 25.56 -14.89 -18.17
C SER A 610 26.83 -14.31 -17.53
N ASP A 611 27.93 -14.26 -18.29
CA ASP A 611 29.24 -13.80 -17.81
C ASP A 611 29.22 -12.36 -17.24
N GLY A 612 28.24 -11.54 -17.65
CA GLY A 612 28.04 -10.19 -17.12
C GLY A 612 27.06 -10.07 -15.94
N SER A 613 26.26 -11.11 -15.65
CA SER A 613 25.20 -11.04 -14.63
C SER A 613 25.77 -10.84 -13.23
N ILE A 614 26.78 -11.61 -12.86
CA ILE A 614 27.42 -11.49 -11.54
C ILE A 614 28.09 -10.12 -11.39
N SER A 615 28.82 -9.68 -12.41
CA SER A 615 29.43 -8.35 -12.44
C SER A 615 28.39 -7.26 -12.25
N ARG A 616 27.27 -7.33 -12.99
CA ARG A 616 26.17 -6.37 -12.87
C ARG A 616 25.58 -6.31 -11.46
N VAL A 617 25.32 -7.45 -10.83
CA VAL A 617 24.79 -7.49 -9.46
C VAL A 617 25.79 -6.89 -8.47
N LEU A 618 27.07 -7.27 -8.56
CA LEU A 618 28.10 -6.74 -7.66
C LEU A 618 28.36 -5.24 -7.87
N GLU A 619 28.31 -4.75 -9.11
CA GLU A 619 28.40 -3.31 -9.42
C GLU A 619 27.28 -2.48 -8.78
N LEU A 620 26.09 -3.06 -8.59
CA LEU A 620 24.98 -2.41 -7.89
C LEU A 620 25.10 -2.49 -6.36
N ILE A 621 25.63 -3.59 -5.84
CA ILE A 621 25.77 -3.82 -4.39
C ILE A 621 26.95 -3.05 -3.79
N PHE A 622 28.11 -3.01 -4.46
CA PHE A 622 29.34 -2.46 -3.90
C PHE A 622 29.26 -0.98 -3.49
N PRO A 623 28.64 -0.08 -4.28
CA PRO A 623 28.44 1.30 -3.85
C PRO A 623 27.63 1.40 -2.55
N GLN A 624 26.58 0.57 -2.41
CA GLN A 624 25.77 0.52 -1.18
C GLN A 624 26.57 -0.05 -0.01
N LEU A 625 27.40 -1.07 -0.26
CA LEU A 625 28.27 -1.68 0.75
C LEU A 625 29.29 -0.67 1.29
N ASN A 626 29.92 0.12 0.42
CA ASN A 626 30.86 1.16 0.80
C ASN A 626 30.16 2.30 1.56
N ALA A 627 29.00 2.75 1.09
CA ALA A 627 28.20 3.76 1.77
C ALA A 627 27.77 3.30 3.18
N ALA A 628 27.34 2.05 3.32
CA ALA A 628 27.01 1.43 4.61
C ALA A 628 28.23 1.39 5.55
N HIS A 629 29.40 1.03 5.01
CA HIS A 629 30.62 1.01 5.80
C HIS A 629 31.04 2.41 6.30
N ASP A 630 30.96 3.40 5.42
CA ASP A 630 31.24 4.79 5.75
C ASP A 630 30.26 5.30 6.81
N LEU A 631 28.98 4.97 6.70
CA LEU A 631 27.95 5.35 7.68
C LEU A 631 28.24 4.75 9.06
N ILE A 632 28.53 3.45 9.13
CA ILE A 632 28.91 2.77 10.38
C ILE A 632 30.17 3.40 11.01
N THR A 633 31.14 3.75 10.17
CA THR A 633 32.40 4.37 10.63
C THR A 633 32.14 5.77 11.20
N LYS A 634 31.32 6.58 10.52
CA LYS A 634 30.89 7.90 11.00
C LYS A 634 30.16 7.82 12.34
N VAL A 635 29.24 6.87 12.51
CA VAL A 635 28.53 6.65 13.79
C VAL A 635 29.49 6.24 14.89
N LYS A 636 30.45 5.34 14.63
CA LYS A 636 31.48 4.96 15.62
C LYS A 636 32.33 6.16 16.07
N ILE A 637 32.72 7.03 15.13
CA ILE A 637 33.46 8.26 15.45
C ILE A 637 32.60 9.19 16.30
N LEU A 638 31.33 9.41 15.94
CA LEU A 638 30.41 10.26 16.72
C LEU A 638 30.22 9.76 18.15
N ASN A 639 30.06 8.45 18.33
CA ASN A 639 29.95 7.83 19.65
C ASN A 639 31.24 8.00 20.47
N ALA A 640 32.41 7.85 19.84
CA ALA A 640 33.69 8.10 20.52
C ALA A 640 33.86 9.58 20.90
N LEU A 641 33.49 10.52 20.04
CA LEU A 641 33.54 11.95 20.36
C LEU A 641 32.59 12.33 21.51
N GLU A 642 31.46 11.65 21.62
CA GLU A 642 30.50 11.78 22.72
C GLU A 642 31.06 11.24 24.04
N GLU A 643 31.62 10.02 24.01
CA GLU A 643 32.23 9.36 25.16
C GLU A 643 33.41 10.16 25.75
N TRP A 644 34.14 10.88 24.90
CA TRP A 644 35.30 11.68 25.30
C TRP A 644 34.94 13.14 25.65
N GLU A 645 33.65 13.49 25.69
CA GLU A 645 33.14 14.85 26.00
C GLU A 645 33.71 15.95 25.08
N LEU A 646 34.21 15.59 23.89
CA LEU A 646 34.84 16.52 22.94
C LEU A 646 33.83 17.42 22.19
N LYS A 647 32.53 17.27 22.49
CA LYS A 647 31.42 18.02 21.90
C LYS A 647 31.21 19.41 22.52
N GLU A 648 31.78 19.70 23.69
CA GLU A 648 31.50 20.96 24.40
C GLU A 648 32.12 22.20 23.73
N ASN A 649 33.31 22.05 23.11
CA ASN A 649 34.01 23.13 22.37
C ASN A 649 34.63 22.62 21.05
N PRO A 650 33.81 22.24 20.05
CA PRO A 650 34.28 21.54 18.86
C PRO A 650 35.20 22.41 17.97
N LYS A 651 35.08 23.75 18.05
CA LYS A 651 35.92 24.69 17.29
C LYS A 651 37.36 24.79 17.79
N GLU A 652 37.59 24.50 19.06
CA GLU A 652 38.92 24.61 19.69
C GLU A 652 39.65 23.26 19.75
N ASN A 653 38.89 22.15 19.80
CA ASN A 653 39.42 20.82 20.09
C ASN A 653 39.44 19.84 18.91
N LEU A 654 38.76 20.14 17.80
CA LEU A 654 38.56 19.20 16.69
C LEU A 654 38.93 19.83 15.34
N CYS A 655 39.39 19.01 14.39
CA CYS A 655 39.59 19.42 13.00
C CYS A 655 38.25 19.68 12.29
N SER A 656 38.30 20.38 11.15
CA SER A 656 37.11 20.74 10.35
C SER A 656 36.25 19.52 9.96
N GLU A 657 36.88 18.38 9.67
CA GLU A 657 36.17 17.15 9.30
C GLU A 657 35.27 16.61 10.43
N TYR A 658 35.75 16.61 11.67
CA TYR A 658 34.95 16.18 12.82
C TYR A 658 33.92 17.23 13.24
N GLN A 659 34.21 18.52 13.03
CA GLN A 659 33.22 19.59 13.25
C GLN A 659 32.01 19.44 12.31
N GLU A 660 32.25 19.17 11.03
CA GLU A 660 31.18 18.90 10.05
C GLU A 660 30.42 17.62 10.39
N LEU A 661 31.10 16.59 10.90
CA LEU A 661 30.47 15.35 11.32
C LEU A 661 29.48 15.58 12.48
N ILE A 662 29.88 16.36 13.49
CA ILE A 662 29.02 16.72 14.62
C ILE A 662 27.82 17.53 14.15
N GLN A 663 28.00 18.46 13.21
CA GLN A 663 26.88 19.23 12.64
C GLN A 663 25.83 18.33 11.95
N LYS A 664 26.26 17.21 11.37
CA LYS A 664 25.39 16.23 10.68
C LYS A 664 25.02 15.03 11.55
N GLU A 665 25.27 15.08 12.86
CA GLU A 665 25.07 13.94 13.76
C GLU A 665 23.63 13.39 13.71
N SER A 666 22.63 14.27 13.74
CA SER A 666 21.21 13.88 13.71
C SER A 666 20.83 13.17 12.42
N GLU A 667 21.32 13.66 11.28
CA GLU A 667 21.09 13.06 9.96
C GLU A 667 21.76 11.69 9.87
N ILE A 668 23.01 11.57 10.29
CA ILE A 668 23.79 10.31 10.26
C ILE A 668 23.16 9.25 11.16
N LYS A 669 22.80 9.61 12.39
CA LYS A 669 22.12 8.68 13.33
C LYS A 669 20.73 8.29 12.80
N SER A 670 19.99 9.20 12.17
CA SER A 670 18.70 8.90 11.53
C SER A 670 18.84 7.95 10.34
N GLN A 671 19.86 8.14 9.48
CA GLN A 671 20.15 7.24 8.36
C GLN A 671 20.51 5.83 8.85
N MET A 672 21.32 5.73 9.92
CA MET A 672 21.66 4.43 10.52
C MET A 672 20.41 3.75 11.09
N ALA A 673 19.55 4.49 11.79
CA ALA A 673 18.32 3.96 12.38
C ALA A 673 17.32 3.39 11.36
N LYS A 674 17.40 3.80 10.09
CA LYS A 674 16.59 3.19 9.01
C LYS A 674 16.96 1.72 8.77
N ASP A 675 18.26 1.42 8.79
CA ASP A 675 18.75 0.07 8.62
C ASP A 675 20.07 -0.18 9.36
N ASN A 676 19.96 -0.58 10.62
CA ASN A 676 21.11 -0.86 11.48
C ASN A 676 21.95 -2.06 11.01
N GLU A 677 21.36 -2.97 10.22
CA GLU A 677 21.96 -4.24 9.79
C GLU A 677 22.28 -4.26 8.30
N ILE A 678 22.26 -3.09 7.62
CA ILE A 678 22.44 -2.98 6.16
C ILE A 678 23.71 -3.69 5.67
N LEU A 679 24.81 -3.60 6.42
CA LEU A 679 26.08 -4.24 6.07
C LEU A 679 25.98 -5.77 6.09
N GLU A 680 25.34 -6.32 7.14
CA GLU A 680 25.15 -7.76 7.30
C GLU A 680 24.22 -8.31 6.22
N ARG A 681 23.15 -7.55 5.91
CA ARG A 681 22.22 -7.88 4.82
C ARG A 681 22.90 -7.90 3.45
N LEU A 682 23.72 -6.89 3.13
CA LEU A 682 24.45 -6.85 1.86
C LEU A 682 25.46 -8.00 1.75
N HIS A 683 26.15 -8.35 2.84
CA HIS A 683 27.01 -9.54 2.87
C HIS A 683 26.22 -10.85 2.68
N ALA A 684 25.04 -10.97 3.29
CA ALA A 684 24.16 -12.12 3.12
C ALA A 684 23.74 -12.26 1.65
N VAL A 685 23.36 -11.15 0.99
CA VAL A 685 23.03 -11.17 -0.45
C VAL A 685 24.19 -11.63 -1.32
N ILE A 686 25.42 -11.17 -1.07
CA ILE A 686 26.59 -11.64 -1.84
C ILE A 686 26.84 -13.14 -1.58
N THR A 687 26.64 -13.59 -0.34
CA THR A 687 26.79 -14.99 0.06
C THR A 687 25.76 -15.87 -0.65
N ASP A 688 24.49 -15.46 -0.66
CA ASP A 688 23.39 -16.17 -1.33
C ASP A 688 23.60 -16.18 -2.85
N LEU A 689 24.03 -15.05 -3.43
CA LEU A 689 24.40 -14.96 -4.84
C LEU A 689 25.49 -15.98 -5.20
N TYR A 690 26.50 -16.16 -4.34
CA TYR A 690 27.56 -17.15 -4.56
C TYR A 690 27.05 -18.58 -4.47
N VAL A 691 26.21 -18.88 -3.48
CA VAL A 691 25.57 -20.20 -3.34
C VAL A 691 24.75 -20.52 -4.58
N ASP A 692 23.96 -19.56 -5.05
CA ASP A 692 23.10 -19.70 -6.22
C ASP A 692 23.90 -19.80 -7.52
N TRP A 693 24.99 -19.05 -7.65
CA TRP A 693 25.92 -19.15 -8.78
C TRP A 693 26.60 -20.53 -8.85
N GLU A 694 27.09 -21.07 -7.73
CA GLU A 694 27.65 -22.43 -7.67
C GLU A 694 26.58 -23.50 -7.92
N ARG A 695 25.36 -23.29 -7.40
CA ARG A 695 24.21 -24.16 -7.66
C ARG A 695 23.83 -24.14 -9.14
N ALA A 696 23.88 -22.98 -9.80
CA ALA A 696 23.66 -22.82 -11.22
C ALA A 696 24.75 -23.55 -12.04
N LYS A 697 26.03 -23.24 -11.83
CA LYS A 697 27.13 -23.77 -12.65
C LYS A 697 27.49 -25.23 -12.39
N ARG A 698 27.39 -25.70 -11.15
CA ARG A 698 27.93 -27.01 -10.73
C ARG A 698 26.88 -27.99 -10.23
N SER A 699 25.60 -27.57 -10.16
CA SER A 699 24.50 -28.35 -9.58
C SER A 699 24.79 -28.85 -8.15
N ARG A 700 25.71 -28.21 -7.43
CA ARG A 700 26.10 -28.55 -6.05
C ARG A 700 25.64 -27.44 -5.12
N ARG A 701 25.02 -27.81 -4.00
CA ARG A 701 24.81 -26.88 -2.88
C ARG A 701 26.09 -26.85 -2.06
N ILE A 702 26.73 -25.69 -1.98
CA ILE A 702 27.85 -25.46 -1.08
C ILE A 702 27.28 -25.09 0.29
N GLY A 703 27.90 -25.59 1.37
CA GLY A 703 27.49 -25.23 2.73
C GLY A 703 27.97 -23.84 3.12
N ASN A 704 27.24 -23.15 4.01
CA ASN A 704 27.58 -21.78 4.44
C ASN A 704 29.01 -21.66 5.01
N LYS A 705 29.57 -22.72 5.59
CA LYS A 705 30.96 -22.75 6.09
C LYS A 705 31.98 -22.63 4.95
N ASP A 706 31.84 -23.41 3.90
CA ASP A 706 32.76 -23.41 2.76
C ASP A 706 32.65 -22.10 1.97
N VAL A 707 31.46 -21.50 1.91
CA VAL A 707 31.26 -20.17 1.33
C VAL A 707 31.98 -19.11 2.17
N ALA A 708 31.80 -19.13 3.49
CA ALA A 708 32.48 -18.19 4.39
C ALA A 708 34.01 -18.29 4.27
N GLU A 709 34.57 -19.49 4.14
CA GLU A 709 36.02 -19.66 3.93
C GLU A 709 36.52 -19.01 2.63
N LYS A 710 35.75 -19.08 1.55
CA LYS A 710 36.13 -18.50 0.24
C LYS A 710 35.88 -17.00 0.14
N LEU A 711 34.77 -16.51 0.71
CA LEU A 711 34.30 -15.13 0.53
C LEU A 711 34.71 -14.19 1.66
N SER A 712 34.94 -14.67 2.88
CA SER A 712 35.14 -13.77 4.04
C SER A 712 36.37 -12.87 3.90
N ALA A 713 37.46 -13.35 3.29
CA ALA A 713 38.65 -12.55 3.03
C ALA A 713 38.35 -11.46 1.98
N ALA A 714 37.65 -11.81 0.90
CA ALA A 714 37.28 -10.89 -0.16
C ALA A 714 36.28 -9.82 0.33
N LEU A 715 35.27 -10.20 1.10
CA LEU A 715 34.33 -9.25 1.70
C LEU A 715 35.01 -8.26 2.67
N LYS A 716 36.04 -8.71 3.40
CA LYS A 716 36.84 -7.83 4.27
C LYS A 716 37.70 -6.84 3.50
N SER A 717 38.15 -7.19 2.28
CA SER A 717 39.00 -6.33 1.45
C SER A 717 38.28 -5.09 0.93
N ARG A 718 36.94 -5.15 0.79
CA ARG A 718 36.09 -4.11 0.17
C ARG A 718 36.43 -3.78 -1.28
N GLU A 719 37.17 -4.65 -1.96
CA GLU A 719 37.51 -4.48 -3.36
C GLU A 719 36.61 -5.33 -4.25
N LEU A 720 35.90 -4.68 -5.17
CA LEU A 720 35.04 -5.34 -6.17
C LEU A 720 35.82 -6.41 -6.95
N ALA A 721 37.06 -6.12 -7.32
CA ALA A 721 37.92 -7.05 -8.05
C ALA A 721 38.20 -8.34 -7.26
N GLN A 722 38.42 -8.26 -5.94
CA GLN A 722 38.69 -9.44 -5.12
C GLN A 722 37.46 -10.31 -4.93
N VAL A 723 36.28 -9.70 -4.77
CA VAL A 723 35.02 -10.45 -4.71
C VAL A 723 34.72 -11.08 -6.06
N LEU A 724 34.85 -10.35 -7.18
CA LEU A 724 34.72 -10.91 -8.53
C LEU A 724 35.67 -12.08 -8.77
N GLN A 725 36.91 -11.99 -8.28
CA GLN A 725 37.88 -13.07 -8.39
C GLN A 725 37.42 -14.35 -7.68
N ALA A 726 36.60 -14.25 -6.63
CA ALA A 726 36.01 -15.42 -5.98
C ALA A 726 34.94 -16.11 -6.85
N PHE A 727 34.27 -15.35 -7.74
CA PHE A 727 33.32 -15.85 -8.75
C PHE A 727 34.01 -16.28 -10.05
N ILE A 728 35.34 -16.13 -10.16
CA ILE A 728 36.15 -16.55 -11.29
C ILE A 728 37.00 -17.75 -10.87
N ASP A 729 37.04 -18.80 -11.67
CA ASP A 729 37.71 -20.06 -11.36
C ASP A 729 39.19 -19.88 -10.97
N THR A 730 39.58 -20.36 -9.78
CA THR A 730 40.99 -20.63 -9.41
C THR A 730 41.32 -22.12 -9.31
N SER A 731 40.41 -23.03 -9.71
CA SER A 731 40.63 -24.47 -9.59
C SER A 731 40.17 -25.26 -10.81
N ASN A 732 40.85 -25.06 -11.94
CA ASN A 732 40.91 -26.05 -13.02
C ASN A 732 41.97 -27.14 -12.70
N THR A 733 41.77 -27.88 -11.61
CA THR A 733 42.47 -29.15 -11.37
C THR A 733 41.45 -30.21 -11.01
N VAL A 734 40.73 -30.68 -12.02
CA VAL A 734 40.20 -32.05 -12.00
C VAL A 734 41.42 -32.97 -12.00
N PRO A 735 41.72 -33.74 -10.94
CA PRO A 735 42.70 -34.82 -11.08
C PRO A 735 42.12 -35.81 -12.08
N PRO A 736 42.91 -36.34 -13.02
CA PRO A 736 42.41 -37.37 -13.93
C PRO A 736 41.88 -38.55 -13.10
N PRO A 737 40.81 -39.22 -13.55
CA PRO A 737 40.30 -40.39 -12.84
C PRO A 737 41.44 -41.40 -12.73
N SER A 738 41.81 -41.72 -11.49
CA SER A 738 42.71 -42.82 -11.21
C SER A 738 42.07 -44.09 -11.75
N LEU A 739 42.62 -44.59 -12.86
CA LEU A 739 42.41 -45.96 -13.31
C LEU A 739 42.61 -46.90 -12.12
N TYR A 740 41.55 -47.63 -11.77
CA TYR A 740 41.62 -48.83 -10.96
C TYR A 740 42.77 -49.71 -11.48
N LYS A 741 43.74 -49.98 -10.62
CA LYS A 741 44.61 -51.15 -10.74
C LYS A 741 44.01 -52.23 -9.86
N ASP A 742 43.71 -53.35 -10.53
CA ASP A 742 43.49 -54.74 -10.09
C ASP A 742 42.45 -55.01 -8.99
#